data_AF-A0A7D5Z3N9-F1
#
_entry.id   AF-A0A7D5Z3N9-F1
#
_cell.length_a   1.000
_cell.length_b   1.000
_cell.length_c   1.000
_cell.angle_alpha   90.00
_cell.angle_beta   90.00
_cell.angle_gamma   90.00
#
_symmetry.space_group_name_H-M   'P 1'
#
loop_
_entity.id
_entity.type
_entity.pdbx_description
1 polymer ?
#
loop_
_entity_poly.entity_id
_entity_poly.type
_entity_poly.pdbx_seq_one_letter_code
_entity_poly.pdbx_strand_id
1 'polypeptide(L)'
;MPKPRTKRGADREERKRKRRGEDADKSKYESKRQRRIADELQPGDQQDFPIEEYQQQPNGPTEFFGMLADEEQEYFRRADEMLELNQFPTAEDRDMFLESVFKEAQGKELKLASSQSCSRLMERLIQLSNTTQKKNLFNAFGGHFLSLVQHRFASHCCEALFLRSAGIVTQELAGFTVDIKGASADEHQPEASMEELFLATLDELEGNLSYLITDRFASHTLRVLLLVLSGRPLDDVSVKTLMKSKKKENISVAGSAAADEQNKGLRAVPGSFTLAVQKIIADSIAGVDSTGLRVLARHPIGNPTLQLLLELDMALNKTEKKSSEPSESETAPPTLLQQLLPGAPKSLSDPASEASEFINGMIYDQIGSRLIETLVAHCPGKVFKPLNHNFFLPRIEVYVRNDISCYPAIKVLNRIGKDDLVTAADKITPTVPQLVAKTRYNVLRALFERCSARGINDQIKKLTKALKEGCGSQPADLVTTLCHLSEPAKSKEEVTRNEYAVQSHGAALLTTLLSIPGSLKAVHESILALPTPHLLRLATTSMPTVTLLTTALSTPSQNSLFQKSLVATVSPHTAELSTSQFGHNLINSIADVPSKGKDFSVPFHVKESMMQRLANQEAELRESWMGRSVWRTWKGDTWKTRRGDWKTWMREIDAQAAQPVTHAKGRDEGDKHNPAEKQDKKHMNTRKDEE
;
A
#
# COMPACT_ATOMS: atom_id res chain seq x y z
N MET A 1 -19.39 68.24 -3.53
CA MET A 1 -18.27 68.20 -2.55
C MET A 1 -18.43 66.96 -1.66
N PRO A 2 -17.52 65.97 -1.72
CA PRO A 2 -17.54 64.84 -0.80
C PRO A 2 -16.84 65.19 0.53
N LYS A 3 -17.43 64.73 1.65
CA LYS A 3 -17.02 64.99 3.04
C LYS A 3 -15.59 64.51 3.35
N PRO A 4 -14.86 65.17 4.28
CA PRO A 4 -13.48 64.82 4.63
C PRO A 4 -13.40 63.46 5.33
N ARG A 5 -12.47 62.60 4.87
CA ARG A 5 -12.20 61.28 5.45
C ARG A 5 -11.58 61.41 6.85
N THR A 6 -12.01 60.55 7.76
CA THR A 6 -11.61 60.55 9.17
C THR A 6 -10.15 60.13 9.38
N LYS A 7 -9.54 60.66 10.45
CA LYS A 7 -8.12 60.50 10.85
C LYS A 7 -7.61 59.05 10.87
N ARG A 8 -8.48 58.07 11.14
CA ARG A 8 -8.16 56.62 11.10
C ARG A 8 -7.87 56.06 9.69
N GLY A 9 -8.32 56.72 8.63
CA GLY A 9 -8.05 56.33 7.24
C GLY A 9 -6.63 56.70 6.79
N ALA A 10 -6.10 57.82 7.28
CA ALA A 10 -4.77 58.30 6.94
C ALA A 10 -3.67 57.42 7.56
N ASP A 11 -3.83 57.04 8.83
CA ASP A 11 -2.85 56.19 9.54
C ASP A 11 -2.77 54.76 8.95
N ARG A 12 -3.88 54.27 8.39
CA ARG A 12 -3.93 52.95 7.73
C ARG A 12 -3.23 52.97 6.37
N GLU A 13 -3.29 54.09 5.63
CA GLU A 13 -2.52 54.26 4.39
C GLU A 13 -1.04 54.51 4.65
N GLU A 14 -0.68 55.26 5.70
CA GLU A 14 0.73 55.48 6.06
C GLU A 14 1.42 54.17 6.46
N ARG A 15 0.74 53.29 7.21
CA ARG A 15 1.22 51.93 7.52
C ARG A 15 1.28 51.03 6.27
N LYS A 16 0.41 51.25 5.28
CA LYS A 16 0.43 50.51 4.00
C LYS A 16 1.54 50.99 3.06
N ARG A 17 1.93 52.27 3.13
CA ARG A 17 3.06 52.87 2.41
C ARG A 17 4.41 52.46 3.03
N LYS A 18 4.54 52.43 4.36
CA LYS A 18 5.76 51.93 5.03
C LYS A 18 6.04 50.46 4.73
N ARG A 19 5.01 49.61 4.68
CA ARG A 19 5.14 48.19 4.28
C ARG A 19 5.49 47.97 2.80
N ARG A 20 5.21 48.92 1.92
CA ARG A 20 5.58 48.83 0.48
C ARG A 20 6.98 49.36 0.18
N GLY A 21 7.60 50.11 1.10
CA GLY A 21 8.98 50.61 0.96
C GLY A 21 10.05 49.61 1.39
N GLU A 22 9.73 48.68 2.31
CA GLU A 22 10.67 47.67 2.82
C GLU A 22 10.77 46.40 1.94
N ASP A 23 9.80 46.18 1.05
CA ASP A 23 9.77 45.02 0.12
C ASP A 23 10.57 45.25 -1.18
N ALA A 24 11.17 46.43 -1.38
CA ALA A 24 11.91 46.76 -2.60
C ALA A 24 13.41 46.35 -2.58
N ASP A 25 13.95 45.89 -1.44
CA ASP A 25 15.41 45.68 -1.29
C ASP A 25 15.84 44.28 -0.84
N LYS A 26 15.01 43.26 -1.07
CA LYS A 26 15.40 41.84 -0.88
C LYS A 26 14.93 40.96 -2.02
N SER A 27 15.58 41.10 -3.18
CA SER A 27 15.56 40.10 -4.24
C SER A 27 16.81 39.23 -4.16
N LYS A 28 16.71 38.10 -3.45
CA LYS A 28 17.53 36.89 -3.72
C LYS A 28 16.91 35.69 -2.99
N TYR A 29 16.44 34.76 -3.82
CA TYR A 29 16.15 33.34 -3.56
C TYR A 29 15.85 32.92 -2.12
N GLU A 30 14.57 32.63 -1.84
CA GLU A 30 14.15 31.49 -1.02
C GLU A 30 12.62 31.34 -1.08
N SER A 31 12.15 30.25 -1.69
CA SER A 31 10.72 29.93 -1.76
C SER A 31 10.21 29.53 -0.36
N LYS A 32 9.22 30.25 0.14
CA LYS A 32 8.55 29.98 1.42
C LYS A 32 7.96 28.56 1.48
N ARG A 33 8.40 27.82 2.49
CA ARG A 33 7.91 26.50 2.96
C ARG A 33 6.38 26.45 3.07
N GLN A 34 5.79 25.37 2.53
CA GLN A 34 4.47 24.84 2.89
C GLN A 34 4.62 23.92 4.12
N ARG A 35 3.71 24.06 5.10
CA ARG A 35 3.56 23.12 6.23
C ARG A 35 3.18 21.74 5.69
N ARG A 36 3.98 20.71 6.00
CA ARG A 36 3.64 19.29 5.79
C ARG A 36 3.35 18.66 7.15
N ILE A 37 2.16 18.10 7.30
CA ILE A 37 1.83 17.16 8.37
C ILE A 37 2.39 15.80 7.95
N ALA A 38 3.05 15.14 8.90
CA ALA A 38 3.68 13.85 8.72
C ALA A 38 2.62 12.75 8.75
N ASP A 39 2.55 11.95 7.68
CA ASP A 39 1.90 10.64 7.69
C ASP A 39 2.90 9.57 7.27
N GLU A 40 2.82 8.45 7.99
CA GLU A 40 3.79 7.36 8.03
C GLU A 40 3.70 6.43 6.79
N LEU A 41 4.84 6.31 6.10
CA LEU A 41 5.53 5.07 5.72
C LEU A 41 4.82 4.01 4.86
N GLN A 42 5.18 3.98 3.56
CA GLN A 42 5.84 2.82 2.95
C GLN A 42 6.71 3.23 1.74
N PRO A 43 7.93 2.66 1.57
CA PRO A 43 8.84 2.99 0.49
C PRO A 43 8.62 2.06 -0.72
N GLY A 44 8.01 2.59 -1.78
CA GLY A 44 8.24 2.09 -3.13
C GLY A 44 9.26 3.00 -3.79
N ASP A 45 10.35 2.43 -4.32
CA ASP A 45 11.34 3.11 -5.16
C ASP A 45 10.68 3.66 -6.44
N GLN A 46 9.90 4.74 -6.30
CA GLN A 46 9.47 5.57 -7.40
C GLN A 46 10.39 6.77 -7.41
N GLN A 47 11.46 6.67 -8.21
CA GLN A 47 12.27 7.82 -8.59
C GLN A 47 11.33 8.94 -9.05
N ASP A 48 11.56 10.13 -8.50
CA ASP A 48 10.86 11.34 -8.89
C ASP A 48 11.29 11.71 -10.30
N PHE A 49 10.49 11.34 -11.29
CA PHE A 49 10.56 11.97 -12.60
C PHE A 49 10.04 13.40 -12.44
N PRO A 50 10.85 14.42 -12.78
CA PRO A 50 10.31 15.69 -13.19
C PRO A 50 9.49 15.38 -14.44
N ILE A 51 8.17 15.40 -14.32
CA ILE A 51 7.34 15.60 -15.51
C ILE A 51 7.67 17.04 -15.90
N GLU A 52 8.63 17.21 -16.81
CA GLU A 52 8.65 18.43 -17.63
C GLU A 52 7.21 18.58 -18.12
N GLU A 53 6.61 19.75 -17.85
CA GLU A 53 5.30 20.09 -18.39
C GLU A 53 5.43 20.08 -19.91
N TYR A 54 5.32 18.89 -20.51
CA TYR A 54 4.84 18.77 -21.87
C TYR A 54 3.47 19.42 -21.82
N GLN A 55 3.44 20.67 -22.26
CA GLN A 55 2.23 21.41 -22.56
C GLN A 55 1.56 20.70 -23.74
N GLN A 56 1.03 19.50 -23.51
CA GLN A 56 -0.05 19.00 -24.31
C GLN A 56 -1.19 19.98 -24.09
N GLN A 57 -1.40 20.81 -25.11
CA GLN A 57 -2.61 21.61 -25.24
C GLN A 57 -3.80 20.66 -25.00
N PRO A 58 -4.81 21.05 -24.19
CA PRO A 58 -6.00 20.24 -24.02
C PRO A 58 -6.56 19.90 -25.40
N ASN A 59 -6.57 18.62 -25.75
CA ASN A 59 -7.18 18.15 -26.99
C ASN A 59 -8.70 18.22 -26.79
N GLY A 60 -9.30 19.30 -27.29
CA GLY A 60 -10.74 19.49 -27.34
C GLY A 60 -11.25 20.58 -26.38
N PRO A 61 -12.39 21.21 -26.71
CA PRO A 61 -13.06 22.14 -25.80
C PRO A 61 -13.54 21.38 -24.57
N THR A 62 -13.01 21.73 -23.38
CA THR A 62 -13.55 21.24 -22.12
C THR A 62 -15.00 21.71 -22.00
N GLU A 63 -15.93 20.78 -21.84
CA GLU A 63 -17.34 21.11 -21.63
C GLU A 63 -17.49 22.02 -20.41
N PHE A 64 -18.24 23.09 -20.56
CA PHE A 64 -18.43 24.09 -19.52
C PHE A 64 -19.82 23.99 -18.94
N PHE A 65 -19.90 23.57 -17.67
CA PHE A 65 -21.17 23.34 -16.96
C PHE A 65 -21.76 24.60 -16.31
N GLY A 66 -21.13 25.77 -16.53
CA GLY A 66 -21.49 27.03 -15.87
C GLY A 66 -20.76 27.25 -14.55
N MET A 67 -20.84 28.49 -14.05
CA MET A 67 -20.35 28.85 -12.71
C MET A 67 -21.48 28.77 -11.68
N LEU A 68 -21.10 28.55 -10.43
CA LEU A 68 -21.96 28.80 -9.27
C LEU A 68 -22.03 30.32 -9.05
N ALA A 69 -23.16 30.81 -8.57
CA ALA A 69 -23.26 32.19 -8.09
C ALA A 69 -22.38 32.38 -6.84
N ASP A 70 -21.93 33.61 -6.57
CA ASP A 70 -21.05 33.92 -5.44
C ASP A 70 -21.63 33.44 -4.09
N GLU A 71 -22.94 33.56 -3.94
CA GLU A 71 -23.69 33.14 -2.74
C GLU A 71 -23.69 31.61 -2.58
N GLU A 72 -23.89 30.88 -3.69
CA GLU A 72 -23.86 29.41 -3.72
C GLU A 72 -22.45 28.90 -3.45
N GLN A 73 -21.44 29.50 -4.10
CA GLN A 73 -20.04 29.13 -3.91
C GLN A 73 -19.61 29.29 -2.46
N GLU A 74 -20.00 30.40 -1.83
CA GLU A 74 -19.73 30.66 -0.42
C GLU A 74 -20.49 29.69 0.51
N TYR A 75 -21.76 29.38 0.20
CA TYR A 75 -22.53 28.36 0.94
C TYR A 75 -21.82 27.00 0.94
N PHE A 76 -21.46 26.49 -0.25
CA PHE A 76 -20.82 25.19 -0.38
C PHE A 76 -19.42 25.17 0.23
N ARG A 77 -18.67 26.28 0.13
CA ARG A 77 -17.38 26.39 0.79
C ARG A 77 -17.52 26.28 2.31
N ARG A 78 -18.50 26.96 2.92
CA ARG A 78 -18.74 26.84 4.37
C ARG A 78 -19.20 25.43 4.76
N ALA A 79 -20.00 24.78 3.91
CA ALA A 79 -20.40 23.40 4.13
C ALA A 79 -19.19 22.45 4.13
N ASP A 80 -18.23 22.66 3.23
CA ASP A 80 -16.99 21.89 3.16
C ASP A 80 -16.16 22.05 4.44
N GLU A 81 -15.95 23.28 4.90
CA GLU A 81 -15.21 23.60 6.12
C GLU A 81 -15.89 22.96 7.37
N MET A 82 -17.22 22.97 7.43
CA MET A 82 -17.97 22.37 8.55
C MET A 82 -17.85 20.84 8.57
N LEU A 83 -17.91 20.18 7.42
CA LEU A 83 -17.72 18.73 7.29
C LEU A 83 -16.28 18.30 7.59
N GLU A 84 -15.30 19.11 7.20
CA GLU A 84 -13.88 18.85 7.50
C GLU A 84 -13.59 18.95 9.02
N LEU A 85 -14.14 19.96 9.69
CA LEU A 85 -13.98 20.13 11.13
C LEU A 85 -14.74 19.08 11.95
N ASN A 86 -15.85 18.57 11.41
CA ASN A 86 -16.72 17.57 12.04
C ASN A 86 -17.12 17.91 13.49
N GLN A 87 -17.46 19.18 13.75
CA GLN A 87 -17.86 19.69 15.07
C GLN A 87 -19.40 19.72 15.24
N PHE A 88 -20.06 18.64 14.85
CA PHE A 88 -21.51 18.51 15.02
C PHE A 88 -21.84 18.08 16.47
N PRO A 89 -22.93 18.59 17.07
CA PRO A 89 -23.31 18.19 18.42
C PRO A 89 -23.66 16.70 18.52
N THR A 90 -24.30 16.16 17.48
CA THR A 90 -24.69 14.75 17.36
C THR A 90 -24.47 14.22 15.94
N ALA A 91 -24.56 12.89 15.76
CA ALA A 91 -24.48 12.28 14.44
C ALA A 91 -25.73 12.57 13.60
N GLU A 92 -26.89 12.65 14.26
CA GLU A 92 -28.18 12.98 13.66
C GLU A 92 -28.19 14.42 13.11
N ASP A 93 -27.61 15.38 13.85
CA ASP A 93 -27.47 16.77 13.38
C ASP A 93 -26.61 16.85 12.12
N ARG A 94 -25.55 16.04 12.04
CA ARG A 94 -24.70 15.94 10.85
C ARG A 94 -25.48 15.38 9.68
N ASP A 95 -26.28 14.34 9.90
CA ASP A 95 -27.04 13.69 8.84
C ASP A 95 -28.14 14.62 8.29
N MET A 96 -28.86 15.37 9.16
CA MET A 96 -29.79 16.43 8.72
C MET A 96 -29.07 17.54 7.94
N PHE A 97 -27.88 17.94 8.38
CA PHE A 97 -27.08 18.93 7.66
C PHE A 97 -26.70 18.41 6.27
N LEU A 98 -26.24 17.17 6.16
CA LEU A 98 -25.92 16.54 4.88
C LEU A 98 -27.11 16.51 3.94
N GLU A 99 -28.30 16.11 4.41
CA GLU A 99 -29.52 16.14 3.61
C GLU A 99 -29.81 17.54 3.05
N SER A 100 -29.63 18.59 3.86
CA SER A 100 -29.81 19.97 3.40
C SER A 100 -28.82 20.37 2.31
N VAL A 101 -27.56 19.93 2.43
CA VAL A 101 -26.50 20.20 1.44
C VAL A 101 -26.77 19.43 0.15
N PHE A 102 -27.21 18.17 0.23
CA PHE A 102 -27.59 17.39 -0.96
C PHE A 102 -28.77 18.03 -1.70
N LYS A 103 -29.77 18.53 -0.97
CA LYS A 103 -30.90 19.24 -1.56
C LYS A 103 -30.47 20.52 -2.29
N GLU A 104 -29.56 21.28 -1.70
CA GLU A 104 -29.02 22.50 -2.34
C GLU A 104 -28.13 22.19 -3.55
N ALA A 105 -27.46 21.03 -3.55
CA ALA A 105 -26.61 20.56 -4.65
C ALA A 105 -27.40 20.04 -5.86
N GLN A 106 -28.70 19.75 -5.71
CA GLN A 106 -29.53 19.18 -6.75
C GLN A 106 -29.60 20.09 -7.99
N GLY A 107 -29.28 19.56 -9.17
CA GLY A 107 -29.18 20.30 -10.42
C GLY A 107 -27.92 21.17 -10.57
N LYS A 108 -27.00 21.12 -9.61
CA LYS A 108 -25.73 21.87 -9.58
C LYS A 108 -24.51 20.94 -9.48
N GLU A 109 -24.70 19.64 -9.60
CA GLU A 109 -23.71 18.59 -9.34
C GLU A 109 -22.51 18.73 -10.27
N LEU A 110 -22.75 18.93 -11.58
CA LEU A 110 -21.70 19.12 -12.58
C LEU A 110 -20.86 20.38 -12.31
N LYS A 111 -21.50 21.48 -11.89
CA LYS A 111 -20.81 22.72 -11.50
C LYS A 111 -19.95 22.54 -10.26
N LEU A 112 -20.46 21.80 -9.28
CA LEU A 112 -19.75 21.48 -8.04
C LEU A 112 -18.52 20.60 -8.32
N ALA A 113 -18.70 19.52 -9.08
CA ALA A 113 -17.63 18.58 -9.43
C ALA A 113 -16.53 19.24 -10.29
N SER A 114 -16.90 20.18 -11.15
CA SER A 114 -15.96 20.91 -12.02
C SER A 114 -15.36 22.18 -11.39
N SER A 115 -15.74 22.53 -10.15
CA SER A 115 -15.26 23.74 -9.46
C SER A 115 -14.00 23.47 -8.63
N GLN A 116 -12.98 24.34 -8.75
CA GLN A 116 -11.76 24.28 -7.94
C GLN A 116 -12.03 24.35 -6.43
N SER A 117 -13.03 25.13 -6.01
CA SER A 117 -13.35 25.31 -4.59
C SER A 117 -14.28 24.25 -4.05
N CYS A 118 -15.14 23.67 -4.90
CA CYS A 118 -16.25 22.83 -4.45
C CYS A 118 -16.09 21.35 -4.82
N SER A 119 -15.14 20.97 -5.67
CA SER A 119 -14.92 19.55 -6.01
C SER A 119 -14.54 18.72 -4.78
N ARG A 120 -13.82 19.32 -3.82
CA ARG A 120 -13.51 18.67 -2.54
C ARG A 120 -14.77 18.35 -1.75
N LEU A 121 -15.71 19.29 -1.67
CA LEU A 121 -17.01 19.06 -1.07
C LEU A 121 -17.72 17.90 -1.77
N MET A 122 -17.74 17.89 -3.10
CA MET A 122 -18.37 16.80 -3.86
C MET A 122 -17.75 15.43 -3.52
N GLU A 123 -16.42 15.33 -3.44
CA GLU A 123 -15.74 14.09 -2.99
C GLU A 123 -16.14 13.69 -1.56
N ARG A 124 -16.28 14.66 -0.64
CA ARG A 124 -16.74 14.42 0.74
C ARG A 124 -18.20 13.94 0.78
N LEU A 125 -19.08 14.57 -0.01
CA LEU A 125 -20.47 14.18 -0.15
C LEU A 125 -20.58 12.74 -0.66
N ILE A 126 -19.86 12.39 -1.73
CA ILE A 126 -19.82 11.02 -2.27
C ILE A 126 -19.39 10.00 -1.21
N GLN A 127 -18.41 10.33 -0.36
CA GLN A 127 -17.95 9.43 0.70
C GLN A 127 -19.02 9.17 1.76
N LEU A 128 -19.91 10.13 2.00
CA LEU A 128 -20.98 10.06 2.99
C LEU A 128 -22.34 9.63 2.38
N SER A 129 -22.45 9.60 1.05
CA SER A 129 -23.69 9.27 0.35
C SER A 129 -24.16 7.84 0.63
N ASN A 130 -25.48 7.68 0.78
CA ASN A 130 -26.14 6.37 0.74
C ASN A 130 -26.26 5.84 -0.71
N THR A 131 -26.86 4.66 -0.90
CA THR A 131 -27.01 4.03 -2.21
C THR A 131 -27.82 4.89 -3.19
N THR A 132 -28.99 5.36 -2.78
CA THR A 132 -29.87 6.22 -3.60
C THR A 132 -29.17 7.50 -4.03
N GLN A 133 -28.49 8.18 -3.12
CA GLN A 133 -27.73 9.40 -3.42
C GLN A 133 -26.60 9.12 -4.43
N LYS A 134 -25.91 7.99 -4.33
CA LYS A 134 -24.89 7.60 -5.32
C LYS A 134 -25.52 7.34 -6.69
N LYS A 135 -26.64 6.61 -6.77
CA LYS A 135 -27.36 6.40 -8.03
C LYS A 135 -27.80 7.72 -8.66
N ASN A 136 -28.31 8.65 -7.87
CA ASN A 136 -28.66 10.00 -8.32
C ASN A 136 -27.45 10.77 -8.86
N LEU A 137 -26.28 10.65 -8.22
CA LEU A 137 -25.04 11.26 -8.72
C LEU A 137 -24.57 10.64 -10.03
N PHE A 138 -24.69 9.31 -10.21
CA PHE A 138 -24.43 8.67 -11.50
C PHE A 138 -25.35 9.23 -12.59
N ASN A 139 -26.65 9.36 -12.30
CA ASN A 139 -27.61 9.93 -13.24
C ASN A 139 -27.31 11.41 -13.56
N ALA A 140 -26.94 12.21 -12.56
CA ALA A 140 -26.58 13.62 -12.75
C ALA A 140 -25.28 13.80 -13.57
N PHE A 141 -24.37 12.82 -13.51
CA PHE A 141 -23.12 12.82 -14.30
C PHE A 141 -23.30 12.16 -15.68
N GLY A 142 -24.37 11.40 -15.87
CA GLY A 142 -24.65 10.67 -17.10
C GLY A 142 -24.72 11.58 -18.32
N GLY A 143 -24.07 11.17 -19.41
CA GLY A 143 -23.95 11.96 -20.64
C GLY A 143 -22.77 12.95 -20.61
N HIS A 144 -22.07 13.06 -19.48
CA HIS A 144 -20.92 13.96 -19.31
C HIS A 144 -19.67 13.27 -18.76
N PHE A 145 -19.70 11.96 -18.47
CA PHE A 145 -18.53 11.22 -17.96
C PHE A 145 -17.29 11.40 -18.82
N LEU A 146 -17.37 11.39 -20.16
CA LEU A 146 -16.21 11.58 -21.03
C LEU A 146 -15.50 12.91 -20.74
N SER A 147 -16.26 13.99 -20.52
CA SER A 147 -15.73 15.30 -20.14
C SER A 147 -15.21 15.30 -18.70
N LEU A 148 -15.97 14.73 -17.76
CA LEU A 148 -15.64 14.73 -16.35
C LEU A 148 -14.36 13.94 -16.03
N VAL A 149 -14.14 12.77 -16.64
CA VAL A 149 -12.93 11.97 -16.41
C VAL A 149 -11.67 12.64 -16.92
N GLN A 150 -11.78 13.54 -17.91
CA GLN A 150 -10.67 14.35 -18.43
C GLN A 150 -10.49 15.66 -17.67
N HIS A 151 -11.39 16.00 -16.75
CA HIS A 151 -11.36 17.27 -16.04
C HIS A 151 -10.43 17.22 -14.82
N ARG A 152 -9.60 18.25 -14.63
CA ARG A 152 -8.61 18.34 -13.54
C ARG A 152 -9.15 18.24 -12.11
N PHE A 153 -10.45 18.50 -11.92
CA PHE A 153 -11.12 18.40 -10.62
C PHE A 153 -12.21 17.31 -10.61
N ALA A 154 -12.95 17.17 -11.72
CA ALA A 154 -14.12 16.29 -11.74
C ALA A 154 -13.69 14.82 -11.90
N SER A 155 -12.53 14.55 -12.49
CA SER A 155 -11.94 13.20 -12.56
C SER A 155 -11.80 12.58 -11.16
N HIS A 156 -11.44 13.36 -10.15
CA HIS A 156 -11.37 12.91 -8.76
C HIS A 156 -12.75 12.63 -8.16
N CYS A 157 -13.76 13.40 -8.51
CA CYS A 157 -15.16 13.11 -8.15
C CYS A 157 -15.63 11.79 -8.79
N CYS A 158 -15.30 11.55 -10.05
CA CYS A 158 -15.58 10.26 -10.72
C CYS A 158 -14.84 9.10 -10.04
N GLU A 159 -13.55 9.24 -9.73
CA GLU A 159 -12.79 8.24 -8.99
C GLU A 159 -13.46 7.91 -7.65
N ALA A 160 -13.84 8.93 -6.88
CA ALA A 160 -14.53 8.76 -5.61
C ALA A 160 -15.87 8.05 -5.80
N LEU A 161 -16.67 8.48 -6.79
CA LEU A 161 -17.98 7.89 -7.05
C LEU A 161 -17.86 6.41 -7.41
N PHE A 162 -16.92 6.05 -8.27
CA PHE A 162 -16.70 4.66 -8.69
C PHE A 162 -16.22 3.78 -7.54
N LEU A 163 -15.22 4.24 -6.77
CA LEU A 163 -14.71 3.47 -5.62
C LEU A 163 -15.77 3.26 -4.56
N ARG A 164 -16.53 4.31 -4.22
CA ARG A 164 -17.53 4.27 -3.14
C ARG A 164 -18.82 3.58 -3.53
N SER A 165 -18.99 3.29 -4.82
CA SER A 165 -20.14 2.54 -5.34
C SER A 165 -19.80 1.08 -5.68
N ALA A 166 -18.52 0.72 -5.64
CA ALA A 166 -18.03 -0.60 -6.01
C ALA A 166 -18.65 -1.74 -5.16
N GLY A 167 -18.82 -1.53 -3.85
CA GLY A 167 -19.41 -2.49 -2.93
C GLY A 167 -20.93 -2.65 -3.10
N ILE A 168 -21.61 -1.64 -3.63
CA ILE A 168 -23.06 -1.68 -3.88
C ILE A 168 -23.38 -2.71 -4.96
N VAL A 169 -22.56 -2.78 -6.02
CA VAL A 169 -22.71 -3.80 -7.08
C VAL A 169 -22.67 -5.21 -6.47
N THR A 170 -21.74 -5.46 -5.55
CA THR A 170 -21.62 -6.76 -4.87
C THR A 170 -22.83 -7.08 -4.00
N GLN A 171 -23.44 -6.07 -3.36
CA GLN A 171 -24.65 -6.25 -2.56
C GLN A 171 -25.87 -6.55 -3.42
N GLU A 172 -26.08 -5.78 -4.48
CA GLU A 172 -27.18 -5.99 -5.42
C GLU A 172 -27.08 -7.38 -6.07
N LEU A 173 -25.87 -7.81 -6.46
CA LEU A 173 -25.60 -9.15 -6.99
C LEU A 173 -25.97 -10.27 -5.98
N ALA A 174 -25.77 -10.03 -4.69
CA ALA A 174 -26.13 -10.98 -3.63
C ALA A 174 -27.62 -10.94 -3.25
N GLY A 175 -28.44 -10.16 -3.96
CA GLY A 175 -29.87 -9.98 -3.68
C GLY A 175 -30.15 -9.08 -2.48
N PHE A 176 -29.15 -8.37 -1.95
CA PHE A 176 -29.35 -7.35 -0.93
C PHE A 176 -29.69 -6.02 -1.61
N THR A 177 -30.96 -5.83 -1.94
CA THR A 177 -31.51 -4.49 -2.16
C THR A 177 -31.80 -3.90 -0.78
N VAL A 178 -31.06 -2.85 -0.38
CA VAL A 178 -31.39 -2.12 0.84
C VAL A 178 -32.74 -1.46 0.62
N ASP A 179 -33.80 -2.09 1.11
CA ASP A 179 -35.14 -1.53 1.11
C ASP A 179 -35.11 -0.19 1.87
N ILE A 180 -35.59 0.80 1.16
CA ILE A 180 -35.69 2.20 1.51
C ILE A 180 -36.48 2.35 2.81
N LYS A 181 -35.79 2.48 3.94
CA LYS A 181 -36.38 3.11 5.13
C LYS A 181 -36.35 4.62 4.93
N GLY A 182 -37.31 5.17 4.16
CA GLY A 182 -37.55 6.62 4.15
C GLY A 182 -38.19 7.29 2.93
N ALA A 183 -38.40 6.64 1.78
CA ALA A 183 -38.99 7.33 0.63
C ALA A 183 -40.52 7.38 0.73
N SER A 184 -41.07 8.59 0.61
CA SER A 184 -42.49 8.84 0.33
C SER A 184 -42.93 8.10 -0.94
N ALA A 185 -44.15 7.58 -0.92
CA ALA A 185 -44.70 6.64 -1.91
C ALA A 185 -44.77 7.11 -3.38
N ASP A 186 -44.35 8.35 -3.71
CA ASP A 186 -44.48 8.95 -5.05
C ASP A 186 -43.26 8.80 -5.98
N GLU A 187 -42.13 8.21 -5.54
CA GLU A 187 -40.91 8.04 -6.35
C GLU A 187 -40.65 6.57 -6.77
N HIS A 188 -41.69 5.83 -7.16
CA HIS A 188 -41.52 4.49 -7.75
C HIS A 188 -41.14 4.57 -9.24
N GLN A 189 -39.99 5.16 -9.58
CA GLN A 189 -39.29 4.75 -10.80
C GLN A 189 -38.38 3.56 -10.44
N PRO A 190 -38.31 2.51 -11.28
CA PRO A 190 -37.33 1.45 -11.09
C PRO A 190 -35.95 2.09 -11.27
N GLU A 191 -35.28 2.42 -10.16
CA GLU A 191 -33.91 2.92 -10.19
C GLU A 191 -33.04 1.87 -10.86
N ALA A 192 -32.30 2.27 -11.91
CA ALA A 192 -31.30 1.42 -12.54
C ALA A 192 -30.39 0.79 -11.46
N SER A 193 -30.04 -0.47 -11.66
CA SER A 193 -29.04 -1.14 -10.81
C SER A 193 -27.71 -0.40 -10.89
N MET A 194 -26.90 -0.51 -9.83
CA MET A 194 -25.54 0.03 -9.85
C MET A 194 -24.71 -0.62 -10.96
N GLU A 195 -24.95 -1.90 -11.27
CA GLU A 195 -24.37 -2.57 -12.44
C GLU A 195 -24.67 -1.84 -13.74
N GLU A 196 -25.95 -1.54 -14.03
CA GLU A 196 -26.37 -0.82 -15.24
C GLU A 196 -25.78 0.59 -15.31
N LEU A 197 -25.69 1.30 -14.19
CA LEU A 197 -25.09 2.63 -14.15
C LEU A 197 -23.59 2.61 -14.51
N PHE A 198 -22.84 1.62 -14.03
CA PHE A 198 -21.44 1.44 -14.45
C PHE A 198 -21.34 1.10 -15.94
N LEU A 199 -22.20 0.23 -16.46
CA LEU A 199 -22.19 -0.13 -17.89
C LEU A 199 -22.52 1.08 -18.77
N ALA A 200 -23.53 1.89 -18.39
CA ALA A 200 -23.87 3.13 -19.09
C ALA A 200 -22.72 4.13 -19.10
N THR A 201 -21.97 4.25 -17.99
CA THR A 201 -20.72 5.04 -17.96
C THR A 201 -19.70 4.52 -18.97
N LEU A 202 -19.54 3.20 -19.11
CA LEU A 202 -18.58 2.62 -20.06
C LEU A 202 -18.99 2.83 -21.52
N ASP A 203 -20.28 2.75 -21.82
CA ASP A 203 -20.81 3.04 -23.15
C ASP A 203 -20.52 4.48 -23.57
N GLU A 204 -20.53 5.44 -22.63
CA GLU A 204 -20.17 6.84 -22.90
C GLU A 204 -18.68 7.02 -23.23
N LEU A 205 -17.80 6.18 -22.67
CA LEU A 205 -16.36 6.24 -22.92
C LEU A 205 -15.94 5.47 -24.17
N GLU A 206 -16.85 4.72 -24.78
CA GLU A 206 -16.61 3.94 -26.00
C GLU A 206 -16.09 4.84 -27.14
N GLY A 207 -15.22 4.27 -27.98
CA GLY A 207 -14.56 5.00 -29.08
C GLY A 207 -13.43 5.94 -28.65
N ASN A 208 -13.30 6.27 -27.35
CA ASN A 208 -12.28 7.19 -26.84
C ASN A 208 -11.19 6.50 -26.01
N LEU A 209 -11.35 5.21 -25.68
CA LEU A 209 -10.48 4.47 -24.76
C LEU A 209 -8.98 4.52 -25.12
N SER A 210 -8.64 4.42 -26.41
CA SER A 210 -7.25 4.46 -26.90
C SER A 210 -6.55 5.80 -26.63
N TYR A 211 -7.29 6.90 -26.54
CA TYR A 211 -6.76 8.21 -26.13
C TYR A 211 -6.72 8.36 -24.61
N LEU A 212 -7.78 7.92 -23.91
CA LEU A 212 -7.93 8.07 -22.45
C LEU A 212 -6.82 7.36 -21.66
N ILE A 213 -6.23 6.28 -22.19
CA ILE A 213 -5.08 5.61 -21.56
C ILE A 213 -3.87 6.54 -21.40
N THR A 214 -3.70 7.53 -22.27
CA THR A 214 -2.59 8.50 -22.24
C THR A 214 -2.97 9.87 -21.68
N ASP A 215 -4.26 10.13 -21.44
CA ASP A 215 -4.71 11.38 -20.84
C ASP A 215 -4.27 11.49 -19.36
N ARG A 216 -3.77 12.67 -18.98
CA ARG A 216 -3.19 12.93 -17.65
C ARG A 216 -4.18 12.80 -16.50
N PHE A 217 -5.48 12.94 -16.75
CA PHE A 217 -6.54 12.81 -15.75
C PHE A 217 -7.29 11.50 -15.95
N ALA A 218 -7.80 11.27 -17.17
CA ALA A 218 -8.69 10.13 -17.44
C ALA A 218 -7.99 8.78 -17.29
N SER A 219 -6.68 8.69 -17.52
CA SER A 219 -5.93 7.44 -17.28
C SER A 219 -6.03 6.96 -15.83
N HIS A 220 -6.15 7.87 -14.86
CA HIS A 220 -6.37 7.51 -13.45
C HIS A 220 -7.76 6.93 -13.27
N THR A 221 -8.78 7.65 -13.74
CA THR A 221 -10.18 7.21 -13.64
C THR A 221 -10.44 5.89 -14.37
N LEU A 222 -9.81 5.66 -15.53
CA LEU A 222 -9.89 4.40 -16.26
C LEU A 222 -9.28 3.23 -15.48
N ARG A 223 -8.12 3.45 -14.81
CA ARG A 223 -7.55 2.44 -13.90
C ARG A 223 -8.50 2.14 -12.73
N VAL A 224 -9.19 3.14 -12.19
CA VAL A 224 -10.20 2.95 -11.15
C VAL A 224 -11.36 2.09 -11.65
N LEU A 225 -11.91 2.40 -12.82
CA LEU A 225 -12.97 1.60 -13.44
C LEU A 225 -12.54 0.14 -13.62
N LEU A 226 -11.36 -0.11 -14.20
CA LEU A 226 -10.82 -1.46 -14.37
C LEU A 226 -10.67 -2.23 -13.04
N LEU A 227 -10.25 -1.57 -11.97
CA LEU A 227 -10.16 -2.17 -10.63
C LEU A 227 -11.54 -2.47 -10.03
N VAL A 228 -12.50 -1.56 -10.23
CA VAL A 228 -13.88 -1.75 -9.79
C VAL A 228 -14.50 -2.95 -10.50
N LEU A 229 -14.42 -2.98 -11.83
CA LEU A 229 -14.99 -4.01 -12.70
C LEU A 229 -14.37 -5.39 -12.46
N SER A 230 -13.06 -5.45 -12.16
CA SER A 230 -12.36 -6.72 -11.89
C SER A 230 -12.56 -7.27 -10.48
N GLY A 231 -13.30 -6.56 -9.61
CA GLY A 231 -13.58 -7.01 -8.24
C GLY A 231 -12.35 -7.08 -7.33
N ARG A 232 -11.24 -6.43 -7.71
CA ARG A 232 -9.99 -6.49 -6.94
C ARG A 232 -10.07 -5.65 -5.65
N PRO A 233 -9.27 -5.98 -4.62
CA PRO A 233 -9.20 -5.19 -3.40
C PRO A 233 -8.71 -3.78 -3.70
N LEU A 234 -9.48 -2.78 -3.29
CA LEU A 234 -9.18 -1.36 -3.55
C LEU A 234 -8.15 -0.81 -2.54
N ASP A 235 -7.91 -1.53 -1.45
CA ASP A 235 -7.01 -1.16 -0.37
C ASP A 235 -5.60 -1.76 -0.49
N ASP A 236 -5.37 -2.65 -1.46
CA ASP A 236 -4.06 -3.28 -1.68
C ASP A 236 -2.99 -2.24 -2.04
N VAL A 237 -1.77 -2.45 -1.53
CA VAL A 237 -0.62 -1.54 -1.71
C VAL A 237 -0.24 -1.43 -3.19
N SER A 238 -0.34 -2.54 -3.92
CA SER A 238 -0.10 -2.59 -5.37
C SER A 238 -1.09 -1.69 -6.14
N VAL A 239 -2.37 -1.79 -5.76
CA VAL A 239 -3.49 -1.01 -6.32
C VAL A 239 -3.36 0.47 -5.98
N LYS A 240 -3.06 0.80 -4.72
CA LYS A 240 -2.80 2.19 -4.29
C LYS A 240 -1.64 2.83 -5.05
N THR A 241 -0.60 2.07 -5.36
CA THR A 241 0.55 2.55 -6.14
C THR A 241 0.16 2.83 -7.59
N LEU A 242 -0.70 1.99 -8.18
CA LEU A 242 -1.26 2.19 -9.52
C LEU A 242 -2.23 3.37 -9.58
N MET A 243 -2.94 3.71 -8.50
CA MET A 243 -3.95 4.78 -8.50
C MET A 243 -3.41 6.16 -8.10
N LYS A 244 -2.36 6.23 -7.27
CA LYS A 244 -1.88 7.49 -6.69
C LYS A 244 -1.34 8.44 -7.77
N SER A 245 -2.08 9.51 -8.04
CA SER A 245 -1.50 10.74 -8.59
C SER A 245 -0.63 11.38 -7.51
N LYS A 246 0.65 11.66 -7.82
CA LYS A 246 1.61 12.27 -6.88
C LYS A 246 1.15 13.65 -6.33
N LYS A 247 0.17 14.29 -6.98
CA LYS A 247 -0.38 15.60 -6.62
C LYS A 247 -1.77 15.52 -5.95
N LYS A 248 -2.38 14.34 -5.82
CA LYS A 248 -3.72 14.20 -5.24
C LYS A 248 -3.66 14.39 -3.72
N GLU A 249 -4.48 15.31 -3.22
CA GLU A 249 -4.74 15.50 -1.79
C GLU A 249 -5.64 14.36 -1.27
N ASN A 250 -5.32 13.79 -0.11
CA ASN A 250 -6.14 12.74 0.47
C ASN A 250 -7.32 13.39 1.21
N ILE A 251 -8.51 13.35 0.60
CA ILE A 251 -9.71 13.93 1.19
C ILE A 251 -10.37 12.88 2.08
N SER A 252 -10.32 13.10 3.40
CA SER A 252 -10.97 12.25 4.39
C SER A 252 -12.11 12.97 5.11
N VAL A 253 -13.13 12.22 5.53
CA VAL A 253 -14.23 12.73 6.35
C VAL A 253 -14.54 11.75 7.47
N ALA A 254 -14.90 12.26 8.65
CA ALA A 254 -15.33 11.42 9.76
C ALA A 254 -16.57 10.59 9.37
N GLY A 255 -16.55 9.28 9.68
CA GLY A 255 -17.58 8.32 9.25
C GLY A 255 -17.31 7.65 7.90
N SER A 256 -16.38 8.19 7.09
CA SER A 256 -16.02 7.62 5.78
C SER A 256 -15.48 6.18 5.86
N ALA A 257 -14.73 5.84 6.92
CA ALA A 257 -14.15 4.50 7.08
C ALA A 257 -15.20 3.41 7.34
N ALA A 258 -16.28 3.73 8.05
CA ALA A 258 -17.40 2.81 8.27
C ALA A 258 -18.20 2.59 6.99
N ALA A 259 -18.37 3.66 6.19
CA ALA A 259 -19.05 3.60 4.90
C ALA A 259 -18.26 2.81 3.82
N ASP A 260 -16.97 2.51 4.05
CA ASP A 260 -16.09 1.84 3.09
C ASP A 260 -15.75 0.38 3.48
N GLU A 261 -16.32 -0.15 4.57
CA GLU A 261 -16.04 -1.52 5.02
C GLU A 261 -16.36 -2.58 3.95
N GLN A 262 -17.39 -2.31 3.14
CA GLN A 262 -17.87 -3.19 2.08
C GLN A 262 -16.90 -3.30 0.90
N ASN A 263 -15.95 -2.36 0.80
CA ASN A 263 -14.94 -2.32 -0.26
C ASN A 263 -13.62 -2.99 0.13
N LYS A 264 -13.53 -3.54 1.36
CA LYS A 264 -12.33 -4.23 1.86
C LYS A 264 -12.25 -5.64 1.26
N GLY A 265 -11.10 -5.97 0.67
CA GLY A 265 -10.84 -7.31 0.15
C GLY A 265 -11.43 -7.59 -1.25
N LEU A 266 -11.44 -8.87 -1.64
CA LEU A 266 -11.88 -9.31 -2.95
C LEU A 266 -13.41 -9.26 -3.04
N ARG A 267 -13.94 -8.62 -4.10
CA ARG A 267 -15.38 -8.41 -4.31
C ARG A 267 -15.90 -9.32 -5.42
N ALA A 268 -17.09 -9.89 -5.21
CA ALA A 268 -17.82 -10.57 -6.27
C ALA A 268 -18.41 -9.53 -7.24
N VAL A 269 -18.28 -9.77 -8.54
CA VAL A 269 -18.75 -8.88 -9.60
C VAL A 269 -19.61 -9.65 -10.62
N PRO A 270 -20.59 -8.99 -11.27
CA PRO A 270 -21.41 -9.61 -12.31
C PRO A 270 -20.60 -10.06 -13.54
N GLY A 271 -21.15 -11.00 -14.31
CA GLY A 271 -20.51 -11.48 -15.55
C GLY A 271 -20.35 -10.38 -16.61
N SER A 272 -21.28 -9.42 -16.65
CA SER A 272 -21.23 -8.25 -17.53
C SER A 272 -19.96 -7.41 -17.31
N PHE A 273 -19.49 -7.26 -16.08
CA PHE A 273 -18.26 -6.53 -15.75
C PHE A 273 -17.03 -7.23 -16.32
N THR A 274 -17.03 -8.57 -16.33
CA THR A 274 -15.95 -9.35 -16.93
C THR A 274 -15.88 -9.12 -18.43
N LEU A 275 -17.03 -9.17 -19.12
CA LEU A 275 -17.13 -8.87 -20.55
C LEU A 275 -16.71 -7.42 -20.86
N ALA A 276 -17.12 -6.48 -20.00
CA ALA A 276 -16.74 -5.08 -20.13
C ALA A 276 -15.22 -4.87 -20.02
N VAL A 277 -14.54 -5.55 -19.10
CA VAL A 277 -13.07 -5.51 -19.00
C VAL A 277 -12.41 -6.07 -20.28
N GLN A 278 -12.91 -7.17 -20.82
CA GLN A 278 -12.40 -7.74 -22.09
C GLN A 278 -12.55 -6.75 -23.25
N LYS A 279 -13.74 -6.12 -23.36
CA LYS A 279 -14.01 -5.07 -24.36
C LYS A 279 -13.08 -3.87 -24.20
N ILE A 280 -12.92 -3.35 -22.98
CA ILE A 280 -12.01 -2.22 -22.70
C ILE A 280 -10.57 -2.56 -23.10
N ILE A 281 -10.08 -3.76 -22.79
CA ILE A 281 -8.73 -4.19 -23.18
C ILE A 281 -8.60 -4.17 -24.70
N ALA A 282 -9.55 -4.77 -25.42
CA ALA A 282 -9.53 -4.83 -26.89
C ALA A 282 -9.59 -3.43 -27.51
N ASP A 283 -10.51 -2.58 -27.07
CA ASP A 283 -10.75 -1.24 -27.62
C ASP A 283 -9.62 -0.26 -27.28
N SER A 284 -9.00 -0.37 -26.10
CA SER A 284 -7.89 0.51 -25.69
C SER A 284 -6.65 0.34 -26.57
N ILE A 285 -6.48 -0.83 -27.20
CA ILE A 285 -5.34 -1.15 -28.07
C ILE A 285 -5.77 -1.36 -29.52
N ALA A 286 -7.04 -1.14 -29.84
CA ALA A 286 -7.56 -1.25 -31.20
C ALA A 286 -6.84 -0.22 -32.10
N GLY A 287 -6.21 -0.71 -33.17
CA GLY A 287 -5.45 0.12 -34.10
C GLY A 287 -4.04 0.53 -33.62
N VAL A 288 -3.59 0.05 -32.45
CA VAL A 288 -2.20 0.25 -32.00
C VAL A 288 -1.33 -0.87 -32.59
N ASP A 289 -0.41 -0.52 -33.47
CA ASP A 289 0.55 -1.47 -34.03
C ASP A 289 1.68 -1.82 -33.03
N SER A 290 2.57 -2.74 -33.41
CA SER A 290 3.69 -3.14 -32.53
C SER A 290 4.60 -1.97 -32.16
N THR A 291 4.73 -0.97 -33.06
CA THR A 291 5.47 0.26 -32.80
C THR A 291 4.78 1.12 -31.76
N GLY A 292 3.48 1.37 -31.91
CA GLY A 292 2.65 2.13 -30.98
C GLY A 292 2.64 1.51 -29.58
N LEU A 293 2.56 0.17 -29.48
CA LEU A 293 2.64 -0.54 -28.20
C LEU A 293 4.01 -0.36 -27.52
N ARG A 294 5.11 -0.34 -28.28
CA ARG A 294 6.45 -0.05 -27.73
C ARG A 294 6.57 1.37 -27.22
N VAL A 295 5.95 2.34 -27.91
CA VAL A 295 5.89 3.74 -27.46
C VAL A 295 5.06 3.84 -26.17
N LEU A 296 3.88 3.22 -26.15
CA LEU A 296 3.00 3.20 -24.99
C LEU A 296 3.67 2.52 -23.77
N ALA A 297 4.44 1.46 -24.01
CA ALA A 297 5.22 0.78 -22.98
C ALA A 297 6.28 1.67 -22.32
N ARG A 298 6.70 2.77 -22.96
CA ARG A 298 7.63 3.75 -22.37
C ARG A 298 6.94 5.06 -21.96
N HIS A 299 5.64 5.19 -22.19
CA HIS A 299 4.90 6.41 -21.93
C HIS A 299 4.61 6.56 -20.44
N PRO A 300 4.99 7.67 -19.76
CA PRO A 300 4.86 7.80 -18.29
C PRO A 300 3.41 7.75 -17.78
N ILE A 301 2.45 8.23 -18.58
CA ILE A 301 1.00 8.19 -18.25
C ILE A 301 0.34 6.87 -18.68
N GLY A 302 0.56 6.42 -19.92
CA GLY A 302 -0.05 5.21 -20.45
C GLY A 302 0.52 3.89 -19.93
N ASN A 303 1.82 3.81 -19.60
CA ASN A 303 2.44 2.58 -19.12
C ASN A 303 1.77 2.00 -17.85
N PRO A 304 1.43 2.77 -16.80
CA PRO A 304 0.66 2.27 -15.66
C PRO A 304 -0.69 1.64 -16.04
N THR A 305 -1.42 2.25 -16.99
CA THR A 305 -2.69 1.71 -17.48
C THR A 305 -2.45 0.44 -18.29
N LEU A 306 -1.44 0.42 -19.16
CA LEU A 306 -1.03 -0.75 -19.93
C LEU A 306 -0.62 -1.92 -19.03
N GLN A 307 0.07 -1.67 -17.92
CA GLN A 307 0.39 -2.69 -16.91
C GLN A 307 -0.89 -3.33 -16.36
N LEU A 308 -1.88 -2.53 -15.97
CA LEU A 308 -3.15 -3.04 -15.44
C LEU A 308 -3.93 -3.82 -16.49
N LEU A 309 -4.02 -3.31 -17.73
CA LEU A 309 -4.66 -4.01 -18.84
C LEU A 309 -3.99 -5.36 -19.10
N LEU A 310 -2.65 -5.41 -19.13
CA LEU A 310 -1.90 -6.65 -19.32
C LEU A 310 -2.12 -7.64 -18.17
N GLU A 311 -2.16 -7.15 -16.93
CA GLU A 311 -2.42 -8.01 -15.79
C GLU A 311 -3.84 -8.63 -15.85
N LEU A 312 -4.84 -7.84 -16.20
CA LEU A 312 -6.23 -8.28 -16.36
C LEU A 312 -6.38 -9.24 -17.54
N ASP A 313 -5.78 -8.93 -18.70
CA ASP A 313 -5.75 -9.83 -19.87
C ASP A 313 -5.23 -11.22 -19.47
N MET A 314 -4.10 -11.27 -18.76
CA MET A 314 -3.50 -12.54 -18.33
C MET A 314 -4.32 -13.27 -17.26
N ALA A 315 -5.02 -12.54 -16.38
CA ALA A 315 -5.88 -13.12 -15.35
C ALA A 315 -7.13 -13.78 -15.96
N LEU A 316 -7.81 -13.08 -16.88
CA LEU A 316 -9.05 -13.55 -17.53
C LEU A 316 -8.81 -14.77 -18.44
N ASN A 317 -7.71 -14.75 -19.19
CA ASN A 317 -7.31 -15.88 -20.04
C ASN A 317 -6.88 -17.15 -19.26
N LYS A 318 -6.62 -17.03 -17.94
CA LYS A 318 -6.30 -18.17 -17.08
C LYS A 318 -7.56 -18.89 -16.61
N THR A 319 -8.65 -18.15 -16.40
CA THR A 319 -9.94 -18.67 -15.94
C THR A 319 -10.68 -19.41 -17.06
N GLU A 320 -10.69 -18.88 -18.29
CA GLU A 320 -11.41 -19.50 -19.42
C GLU A 320 -10.88 -20.89 -19.79
N LYS A 321 -9.56 -21.11 -19.66
CA LYS A 321 -8.91 -22.41 -19.89
C LYS A 321 -9.26 -23.50 -18.87
N LYS A 322 -9.92 -23.14 -17.77
CA LYS A 322 -10.42 -24.12 -16.78
C LYS A 322 -11.89 -24.48 -16.98
N SER A 323 -12.64 -23.71 -17.78
CA SER A 323 -14.10 -23.81 -17.89
C SER A 323 -14.62 -24.26 -19.27
N SER A 324 -13.75 -24.52 -20.25
CA SER A 324 -14.18 -24.92 -21.60
C SER A 324 -13.28 -25.99 -22.21
N GLU A 325 -13.90 -27.00 -22.83
CA GLU A 325 -13.28 -27.82 -23.88
C GLU A 325 -12.79 -26.89 -25.02
N PRO A 326 -11.71 -27.25 -25.74
CA PRO A 326 -11.11 -26.37 -26.73
C PRO A 326 -12.10 -26.16 -27.90
N SER A 327 -12.86 -25.09 -27.87
CA SER A 327 -13.52 -24.60 -29.07
C SER A 327 -12.44 -23.98 -29.97
N GLU A 328 -12.12 -24.71 -31.03
CA GLU A 328 -11.44 -24.19 -32.22
C GLU A 328 -12.30 -23.06 -32.80
N SER A 329 -12.11 -21.83 -32.31
CA SER A 329 -12.58 -20.63 -33.00
C SER A 329 -11.37 -19.75 -33.28
N GLU A 330 -10.88 -19.84 -34.52
CA GLU A 330 -9.77 -19.06 -35.09
C GLU A 330 -10.08 -17.56 -35.25
N THR A 331 -11.10 -17.04 -34.56
CA THR A 331 -11.66 -15.69 -34.79
C THR A 331 -11.52 -14.74 -33.60
N ALA A 332 -10.97 -15.17 -32.46
CA ALA A 332 -10.72 -14.27 -31.34
C ALA A 332 -9.53 -13.32 -31.65
N PRO A 333 -9.64 -12.00 -31.40
CA PRO A 333 -8.53 -11.08 -31.59
C PRO A 333 -7.32 -11.46 -30.72
N PRO A 334 -6.09 -11.17 -31.17
CA PRO A 334 -4.90 -11.54 -30.41
C PRO A 334 -4.90 -10.83 -29.06
N THR A 335 -4.62 -11.58 -28.00
CA THR A 335 -4.60 -11.03 -26.64
C THR A 335 -3.49 -9.99 -26.49
N LEU A 336 -3.60 -9.07 -25.53
CA LEU A 336 -2.57 -8.04 -25.31
C LEU A 336 -1.19 -8.66 -25.05
N LEU A 337 -1.13 -9.79 -24.32
CA LEU A 337 0.12 -10.54 -24.16
C LEU A 337 0.71 -11.02 -25.51
N GLN A 338 -0.13 -11.48 -26.45
CA GLN A 338 0.32 -11.94 -27.77
C GLN A 338 0.77 -10.77 -28.65
N GLN A 339 0.13 -9.62 -28.53
CA GLN A 339 0.53 -8.41 -29.26
C GLN A 339 1.87 -7.87 -28.75
N LEU A 340 2.10 -7.90 -27.43
CA LEU A 340 3.38 -7.49 -26.83
C LEU A 340 4.52 -8.49 -27.08
N LEU A 341 4.21 -9.79 -27.15
CA LEU A 341 5.18 -10.86 -27.40
C LEU A 341 4.73 -11.74 -28.58
N PRO A 342 4.81 -11.24 -29.83
CA PRO A 342 4.41 -11.99 -31.01
C PRO A 342 5.15 -13.33 -31.11
N GLY A 343 4.41 -14.41 -31.38
CA GLY A 343 4.97 -15.77 -31.53
C GLY A 343 5.46 -16.43 -30.23
N ALA A 344 5.26 -15.82 -29.06
CA ALA A 344 5.63 -16.43 -27.80
C ALA A 344 4.74 -17.66 -27.51
N PRO A 345 5.28 -18.74 -26.92
CA PRO A 345 6.59 -18.84 -26.27
C PRO A 345 7.78 -19.16 -27.19
N LYS A 346 7.56 -19.56 -28.45
CA LYS A 346 8.64 -20.03 -29.34
C LYS A 346 9.60 -18.91 -29.74
N SER A 347 9.06 -17.74 -30.08
CA SER A 347 9.85 -16.57 -30.50
C SER A 347 10.85 -16.10 -29.44
N LEU A 348 10.57 -16.30 -28.15
CA LEU A 348 11.48 -15.94 -27.04
C LEU A 348 12.80 -16.72 -27.04
N SER A 349 12.96 -17.74 -27.89
CA SER A 349 14.23 -18.46 -28.05
C SER A 349 15.05 -17.96 -29.23
N ASP A 350 14.45 -17.16 -30.12
CA ASP A 350 15.11 -16.53 -31.25
C ASP A 350 15.50 -15.09 -30.88
N PRO A 351 16.81 -14.76 -30.76
CA PRO A 351 17.26 -13.41 -30.44
C PRO A 351 16.83 -12.34 -31.43
N ALA A 352 16.54 -12.71 -32.69
CA ALA A 352 16.11 -11.80 -33.75
C ALA A 352 14.59 -11.61 -33.81
N SER A 353 13.83 -12.29 -32.95
CA SER A 353 12.37 -12.13 -32.94
C SER A 353 11.95 -10.80 -32.31
N GLU A 354 10.82 -10.27 -32.77
CA GLU A 354 10.25 -9.04 -32.21
C GLU A 354 9.99 -9.12 -30.69
N ALA A 355 9.60 -10.31 -30.19
CA ALA A 355 9.40 -10.54 -28.76
C ALA A 355 10.72 -10.42 -27.98
N SER A 356 11.82 -10.97 -28.52
CA SER A 356 13.14 -10.85 -27.91
C SER A 356 13.67 -9.42 -27.92
N GLU A 357 13.48 -8.70 -29.03
CA GLU A 357 13.81 -7.29 -29.13
C GLU A 357 13.00 -6.44 -28.15
N PHE A 358 11.71 -6.77 -27.95
CA PHE A 358 10.86 -6.08 -26.97
C PHE A 358 11.41 -6.23 -25.55
N ILE A 359 11.71 -7.46 -25.11
CA ILE A 359 12.26 -7.70 -23.77
C ILE A 359 13.59 -6.95 -23.58
N ASN A 360 14.51 -7.06 -24.54
CA ASN A 360 15.81 -6.40 -24.48
C ASN A 360 15.69 -4.87 -24.49
N GLY A 361 14.74 -4.32 -25.24
CA GLY A 361 14.48 -2.89 -25.33
C GLY A 361 13.80 -2.30 -24.08
N MET A 362 13.20 -3.11 -23.22
CA MET A 362 12.45 -2.63 -22.04
C MET A 362 13.15 -2.94 -20.72
N ILE A 363 13.98 -3.98 -20.63
CA ILE A 363 14.55 -4.44 -19.35
C ILE A 363 15.45 -3.40 -18.65
N TYR A 364 16.08 -2.51 -19.42
CA TYR A 364 16.90 -1.39 -18.94
C TYR A 364 16.21 -0.03 -19.11
N ASP A 365 14.96 0.02 -19.57
CA ASP A 365 14.22 1.27 -19.71
C ASP A 365 13.58 1.66 -18.37
N GLN A 366 13.73 2.92 -17.97
CA GLN A 366 13.25 3.42 -16.67
C GLN A 366 11.75 3.21 -16.45
N ILE A 367 10.94 3.28 -17.52
CA ILE A 367 9.48 3.13 -17.49
C ILE A 367 9.09 1.72 -17.98
N GLY A 368 9.66 1.29 -19.10
CA GLY A 368 9.40 0.00 -19.73
C GLY A 368 9.73 -1.20 -18.84
N SER A 369 10.74 -1.09 -17.98
CA SER A 369 11.07 -2.16 -17.02
C SER A 369 9.93 -2.49 -16.05
N ARG A 370 9.06 -1.52 -15.74
CA ARG A 370 7.86 -1.76 -14.92
C ARG A 370 6.85 -2.66 -15.61
N LEU A 371 6.72 -2.54 -16.93
CA LEU A 371 5.89 -3.48 -17.71
C LEU A 371 6.50 -4.88 -17.72
N ILE A 372 7.84 -4.99 -17.76
CA ILE A 372 8.53 -6.28 -17.62
C ILE A 372 8.32 -6.88 -16.23
N GLU A 373 8.29 -6.09 -15.17
CA GLU A 373 7.92 -6.57 -13.83
C GLU A 373 6.54 -7.22 -13.83
N THR A 374 5.54 -6.55 -14.40
CA THR A 374 4.15 -7.06 -14.50
C THR A 374 4.08 -8.31 -15.36
N LEU A 375 4.75 -8.31 -16.52
CA LEU A 375 4.85 -9.47 -17.39
C LEU A 375 5.43 -10.68 -16.65
N VAL A 376 6.57 -10.51 -15.96
CA VAL A 376 7.24 -11.58 -15.21
C VAL A 376 6.38 -12.08 -14.06
N ALA A 377 5.68 -11.19 -13.35
CA ALA A 377 4.86 -11.57 -12.21
C ALA A 377 3.62 -12.39 -12.62
N HIS A 378 3.00 -12.07 -13.76
CA HIS A 378 1.66 -12.58 -14.08
C HIS A 378 1.56 -13.47 -15.34
N CYS A 379 2.57 -13.50 -16.22
CA CYS A 379 2.47 -14.29 -17.47
C CYS A 379 2.30 -15.80 -17.23
N PRO A 380 1.69 -16.56 -18.15
CA PRO A 380 1.57 -18.02 -18.02
C PRO A 380 2.94 -18.72 -17.88
N GLY A 381 2.99 -19.84 -17.16
CA GLY A 381 4.23 -20.60 -16.95
C GLY A 381 4.94 -21.01 -18.26
N LYS A 382 4.17 -21.27 -19.33
CA LYS A 382 4.69 -21.57 -20.67
C LYS A 382 5.45 -20.40 -21.31
N VAL A 383 5.14 -19.16 -20.95
CA VAL A 383 5.84 -17.94 -21.42
C VAL A 383 7.00 -17.62 -20.47
N PHE A 384 6.76 -17.73 -19.15
CA PHE A 384 7.79 -17.46 -18.15
C PHE A 384 9.02 -18.37 -18.27
N LYS A 385 8.84 -19.66 -18.57
CA LYS A 385 9.96 -20.61 -18.67
C LYS A 385 11.01 -20.18 -19.72
N PRO A 386 10.66 -19.97 -21.01
CA PRO A 386 11.59 -19.42 -21.99
C PRO A 386 12.12 -18.03 -21.62
N LEU A 387 11.26 -17.16 -21.08
CA LEU A 387 11.68 -15.83 -20.64
C LEU A 387 12.79 -15.90 -19.58
N ASN A 388 12.64 -16.77 -18.59
CA ASN A 388 13.66 -17.00 -17.57
C ASN A 388 14.91 -17.65 -18.17
N HIS A 389 14.74 -18.70 -18.97
CA HIS A 389 15.83 -19.49 -19.51
C HIS A 389 16.72 -18.71 -20.49
N ASN A 390 16.12 -17.88 -21.35
CA ASN A 390 16.83 -17.21 -22.44
C ASN A 390 17.31 -15.80 -22.06
N PHE A 391 16.61 -15.10 -21.16
CA PHE A 391 16.94 -13.71 -20.81
C PHE A 391 17.49 -13.62 -19.39
N PHE A 392 16.71 -13.98 -18.38
CA PHE A 392 17.02 -13.64 -16.99
C PHE A 392 18.10 -14.50 -16.35
N LEU A 393 17.89 -15.82 -16.25
CA LEU A 393 18.79 -16.72 -15.53
C LEU A 393 20.23 -16.74 -16.08
N PRO A 394 20.48 -16.65 -17.41
CA PRO A 394 21.83 -16.59 -17.94
C PRO A 394 22.67 -15.43 -17.41
N ARG A 395 22.05 -14.28 -17.13
CA ARG A 395 22.73 -13.02 -16.77
C ARG A 395 22.16 -12.37 -15.50
N ILE A 396 21.56 -13.16 -14.61
CA ILE A 396 20.81 -12.64 -13.44
C ILE A 396 21.68 -11.75 -12.55
N GLU A 397 22.96 -12.09 -12.39
CA GLU A 397 23.98 -11.34 -11.67
C GLU A 397 24.29 -9.96 -12.27
N VAL A 398 24.05 -9.79 -13.58
CA VAL A 398 24.15 -8.48 -14.25
C VAL A 398 22.91 -7.66 -13.93
N TYR A 399 21.72 -8.26 -14.05
CA TYR A 399 20.46 -7.54 -13.86
C TYR A 399 20.29 -7.02 -12.43
N VAL A 400 20.65 -7.81 -11.42
CA VAL A 400 20.53 -7.41 -10.01
C VAL A 400 21.46 -6.26 -9.60
N ARG A 401 22.54 -6.03 -10.35
CA ARG A 401 23.52 -4.95 -10.09
C ARG A 401 23.16 -3.62 -10.75
N ASN A 402 22.33 -3.66 -11.78
CA ASN A 402 21.85 -2.47 -12.48
C ASN A 402 20.67 -1.84 -11.72
N ASP A 403 20.49 -0.54 -11.88
CA ASP A 403 19.55 0.26 -11.10
C ASP A 403 18.10 0.21 -11.57
N ILE A 404 17.86 -0.37 -12.74
CA ILE A 404 16.57 -0.48 -13.41
C ILE A 404 16.17 -1.96 -13.51
N SER A 405 17.03 -2.78 -14.13
CA SER A 405 16.73 -4.20 -14.35
C SER A 405 16.69 -5.03 -13.08
N CYS A 406 17.14 -4.48 -11.94
CA CYS A 406 17.05 -5.18 -10.66
C CYS A 406 15.60 -5.43 -10.24
N TYR A 407 14.64 -4.57 -10.62
CA TYR A 407 13.24 -4.75 -10.24
C TYR A 407 12.59 -5.93 -11.00
N PRO A 408 12.71 -6.04 -12.34
CA PRO A 408 12.37 -7.27 -13.05
C PRO A 408 13.06 -8.52 -12.48
N ALA A 409 14.35 -8.44 -12.16
CA ALA A 409 15.08 -9.55 -11.57
C ALA A 409 14.51 -9.99 -10.21
N ILE A 410 14.08 -9.05 -9.35
CA ILE A 410 13.37 -9.37 -8.10
C ILE A 410 12.09 -10.17 -8.39
N LYS A 411 11.30 -9.79 -9.41
CA LYS A 411 10.10 -10.54 -9.80
C LYS A 411 10.44 -11.96 -10.27
N VAL A 412 11.55 -12.13 -10.99
CA VAL A 412 12.05 -13.44 -11.41
C VAL A 412 12.44 -14.30 -10.21
N LEU A 413 13.25 -13.78 -9.28
CA LEU A 413 13.67 -14.49 -8.06
C LEU A 413 12.46 -14.98 -7.24
N ASN A 414 11.40 -14.18 -7.19
CA ASN A 414 10.16 -14.55 -6.51
C ASN A 414 9.39 -15.69 -7.18
N ARG A 415 9.65 -15.95 -8.46
CA ARG A 415 8.86 -16.88 -9.28
C ARG A 415 9.57 -18.16 -9.67
N ILE A 416 10.90 -18.15 -9.80
CA ILE A 416 11.68 -19.31 -10.25
C ILE A 416 11.53 -20.55 -9.34
N GLY A 417 11.78 -21.72 -9.95
CA GLY A 417 11.82 -23.01 -9.28
C GLY A 417 13.06 -23.17 -8.39
N LYS A 418 13.14 -24.28 -7.66
CA LYS A 418 14.25 -24.54 -6.73
C LYS A 418 15.61 -24.60 -7.45
N ASP A 419 15.70 -25.32 -8.56
CA ASP A 419 16.98 -25.56 -9.26
C ASP A 419 17.51 -24.27 -9.93
N ASP A 420 16.61 -23.53 -10.60
CA ASP A 420 16.92 -22.20 -11.14
C ASP A 420 17.32 -21.21 -10.04
N LEU A 421 16.69 -21.29 -8.85
CA LEU A 421 17.03 -20.44 -7.71
C LEU A 421 18.41 -20.77 -7.15
N VAL A 422 18.79 -22.06 -7.08
CA VAL A 422 20.15 -22.48 -6.70
C VAL A 422 21.16 -21.88 -7.68
N THR A 423 20.91 -22.02 -8.98
CA THR A 423 21.76 -21.46 -10.04
C THR A 423 21.87 -19.94 -9.92
N ALA A 424 20.75 -19.24 -9.71
CA ALA A 424 20.74 -17.80 -9.53
C ALA A 424 21.50 -17.38 -8.27
N ALA A 425 21.30 -18.06 -7.14
CA ALA A 425 22.00 -17.76 -5.89
C ALA A 425 23.52 -17.96 -6.02
N ASP A 426 23.97 -19.03 -6.67
CA ASP A 426 25.40 -19.28 -6.93
C ASP A 426 26.01 -18.18 -7.81
N LYS A 427 25.28 -17.71 -8.84
CA LYS A 427 25.74 -16.60 -9.71
C LYS A 427 25.75 -15.25 -9.00
N ILE A 428 24.78 -14.99 -8.12
CA ILE A 428 24.65 -13.70 -7.42
C ILE A 428 25.63 -13.60 -6.25
N THR A 429 25.94 -14.71 -5.56
CA THR A 429 26.78 -14.71 -4.34
C THR A 429 28.10 -13.93 -4.50
N PRO A 430 28.91 -14.10 -5.56
CA PRO A 430 30.15 -13.35 -5.75
C PRO A 430 29.94 -11.83 -5.92
N THR A 431 28.74 -11.41 -6.30
CA THR A 431 28.41 -9.99 -6.52
C THR A 431 27.83 -9.29 -5.30
N VAL A 432 27.57 -10.00 -4.20
CA VAL A 432 26.94 -9.46 -2.99
C VAL A 432 27.67 -8.21 -2.45
N PRO A 433 29.03 -8.15 -2.39
CA PRO A 433 29.71 -6.91 -1.97
C PRO A 433 29.35 -5.69 -2.85
N GLN A 434 29.19 -5.89 -4.16
CA GLN A 434 28.76 -4.82 -5.07
C GLN A 434 27.31 -4.42 -4.84
N LEU A 435 26.44 -5.38 -4.50
CA LEU A 435 25.04 -5.10 -4.16
C LEU A 435 24.91 -4.30 -2.86
N VAL A 436 25.75 -4.59 -1.86
CA VAL A 436 25.83 -3.80 -0.63
C VAL A 436 26.31 -2.37 -0.93
N ALA A 437 27.42 -2.23 -1.66
CA ALA A 437 27.97 -0.92 -2.03
C ALA A 437 27.00 -0.06 -2.85
N LYS A 438 26.15 -0.69 -3.68
CA LYS A 438 25.11 -0.02 -4.48
C LYS A 438 23.73 0.02 -3.79
N THR A 439 23.67 -0.28 -2.49
CA THR A 439 22.45 -0.25 -1.65
C THR A 439 21.28 -1.05 -2.23
N ARG A 440 21.54 -2.18 -2.90
CA ARG A 440 20.54 -3.07 -3.53
C ARG A 440 19.93 -4.04 -2.52
N TYR A 441 19.53 -3.53 -1.36
CA TYR A 441 19.06 -4.35 -0.24
C TYR A 441 17.76 -5.10 -0.54
N ASN A 442 16.88 -4.55 -1.38
CA ASN A 442 15.65 -5.21 -1.82
C ASN A 442 15.91 -6.48 -2.66
N VAL A 443 16.98 -6.49 -3.47
CA VAL A 443 17.43 -7.70 -4.19
C VAL A 443 17.86 -8.77 -3.19
N LEU A 444 18.74 -8.41 -2.25
CA LEU A 444 19.25 -9.34 -1.25
C LEU A 444 18.12 -9.90 -0.41
N ARG A 445 17.19 -9.04 0.02
CA ARG A 445 16.01 -9.43 0.80
C ARG A 445 15.18 -10.47 0.05
N ALA A 446 14.80 -10.18 -1.20
CA ALA A 446 14.05 -11.12 -2.03
C ALA A 446 14.81 -12.44 -2.20
N LEU A 447 16.11 -12.40 -2.48
CA LEU A 447 16.92 -13.61 -2.64
C LEU A 447 16.92 -14.47 -1.36
N PHE A 448 17.16 -13.87 -0.19
CA PHE A 448 17.15 -14.58 1.10
C PHE A 448 15.78 -15.17 1.44
N GLU A 449 14.69 -14.41 1.26
CA GLU A 449 13.32 -14.89 1.49
C GLU A 449 13.00 -16.10 0.61
N ARG A 450 13.38 -16.02 -0.67
CA ARG A 450 13.14 -17.11 -1.63
C ARG A 450 14.03 -18.32 -1.37
N CYS A 451 15.28 -18.12 -0.99
CA CYS A 451 16.17 -19.21 -0.58
C CYS A 451 15.61 -19.94 0.65
N SER A 452 15.14 -19.19 1.65
CA SER A 452 14.51 -19.74 2.86
C SER A 452 13.23 -20.51 2.52
N ALA A 453 12.32 -19.91 1.75
CA ALA A 453 11.06 -20.54 1.34
C ALA A 453 11.23 -21.83 0.53
N ARG A 454 12.39 -22.04 -0.11
CA ARG A 454 12.73 -23.25 -0.87
C ARG A 454 13.66 -24.22 -0.12
N GLY A 455 14.06 -23.88 1.11
CA GLY A 455 14.91 -24.72 1.96
C GLY A 455 16.32 -24.96 1.41
N ILE A 456 16.88 -24.02 0.64
CA ILE A 456 18.24 -24.16 0.05
C ILE A 456 19.32 -23.61 1.00
N ASN A 457 19.45 -24.27 2.15
CA ASN A 457 20.26 -23.82 3.28
C ASN A 457 21.73 -23.59 2.97
N ASP A 458 22.34 -24.35 2.07
CA ASP A 458 23.75 -24.16 1.72
C ASP A 458 23.98 -22.85 0.96
N GLN A 459 23.03 -22.45 0.11
CA GLN A 459 23.08 -21.16 -0.55
C GLN A 459 22.84 -20.01 0.43
N ILE A 460 21.95 -20.19 1.41
CA ILE A 460 21.78 -19.22 2.50
C ILE A 460 23.11 -19.01 3.23
N LYS A 461 23.82 -20.08 3.61
CA LYS A 461 25.14 -19.97 4.28
C LYS A 461 26.16 -19.19 3.44
N LYS A 462 26.26 -19.51 2.14
CA LYS A 462 27.17 -18.80 1.22
C LYS A 462 26.80 -17.32 1.10
N LEU A 463 25.52 -17.00 0.94
CA LEU A 463 25.01 -15.64 0.88
C LEU A 463 25.25 -14.88 2.18
N THR A 464 25.01 -15.47 3.34
CA THR A 464 25.28 -14.84 4.64
C THR A 464 26.76 -14.53 4.79
N LYS A 465 27.65 -15.44 4.37
CA LYS A 465 29.10 -15.21 4.37
C LYS A 465 29.48 -14.03 3.47
N ALA A 466 29.02 -14.03 2.21
CA ALA A 466 29.31 -12.97 1.26
C ALA A 466 28.71 -11.61 1.69
N LEU A 467 27.56 -11.62 2.37
CA LEU A 467 26.95 -10.41 2.94
C LEU A 467 27.80 -9.83 4.07
N LYS A 468 28.28 -10.68 4.99
CA LYS A 468 29.21 -10.24 6.05
C LYS A 468 30.46 -9.61 5.45
N GLU A 469 31.12 -10.33 4.53
CA GLU A 469 32.32 -9.85 3.83
C GLU A 469 32.08 -8.54 3.05
N GLY A 470 30.90 -8.38 2.46
CA GLY A 470 30.51 -7.17 1.74
C GLY A 470 30.22 -5.96 2.64
N CYS A 471 29.86 -6.17 3.90
CA CYS A 471 29.67 -5.10 4.87
C CYS A 471 30.95 -4.73 5.61
N GLY A 472 31.83 -5.69 5.92
CA GLY A 472 33.11 -5.43 6.57
C GLY A 472 33.67 -6.60 7.36
N SER A 473 34.74 -6.35 8.11
CA SER A 473 35.48 -7.39 8.85
C SER A 473 35.04 -7.53 10.31
N GLN A 474 34.49 -6.47 10.89
CA GLN A 474 34.04 -6.46 12.26
C GLN A 474 32.60 -6.99 12.37
N PRO A 475 32.24 -7.68 13.47
CA PRO A 475 30.86 -8.15 13.65
C PRO A 475 29.82 -7.03 13.57
N ALA A 476 30.13 -5.83 14.05
CA ALA A 476 29.25 -4.66 14.00
C ALA A 476 28.97 -4.15 12.57
N ASP A 477 29.87 -4.43 11.62
CA ASP A 477 29.85 -3.85 10.26
C ASP A 477 28.57 -4.20 9.49
N LEU A 478 28.00 -5.37 9.77
CA LEU A 478 26.75 -5.81 9.13
C LEU A 478 25.60 -4.83 9.40
N VAL A 479 25.33 -4.49 10.66
CA VAL A 479 24.23 -3.57 11.01
C VAL A 479 24.62 -2.12 10.74
N THR A 480 25.88 -1.72 11.00
CA THR A 480 26.30 -0.33 10.75
C THR A 480 26.24 0.03 9.27
N THR A 481 26.64 -0.88 8.38
CA THR A 481 26.61 -0.67 6.93
C THR A 481 25.18 -0.64 6.40
N LEU A 482 24.39 -1.67 6.69
CA LEU A 482 23.03 -1.78 6.11
C LEU A 482 22.08 -0.70 6.64
N CYS A 483 22.25 -0.24 7.89
CA CYS A 483 21.44 0.84 8.45
C CYS A 483 22.10 2.23 8.34
N HIS A 484 23.23 2.35 7.63
CA HIS A 484 23.97 3.62 7.41
C HIS A 484 24.28 4.37 8.72
N LEU A 485 24.77 3.65 9.73
CA LEU A 485 25.05 4.21 11.06
C LEU A 485 26.43 4.89 11.16
N SER A 486 27.31 4.68 10.19
CA SER A 486 28.69 5.24 10.20
C SER A 486 28.75 6.73 9.86
N GLU A 487 27.73 7.27 9.20
CA GLU A 487 27.61 8.71 8.93
C GLU A 487 27.08 9.46 10.15
N PRO A 488 27.42 10.74 10.38
CA PRO A 488 26.85 11.50 11.50
C PRO A 488 25.31 11.55 11.42
N ALA A 489 24.65 11.60 12.59
CA ALA A 489 23.20 11.73 12.66
C ALA A 489 22.77 13.09 12.08
N LYS A 490 21.99 13.05 10.99
CA LYS A 490 21.36 14.23 10.38
C LYS A 490 20.00 14.51 11.02
N SER A 491 19.59 15.76 11.05
CA SER A 491 18.24 16.12 11.54
C SER A 491 17.16 15.58 10.59
N LYS A 492 15.92 15.39 11.07
CA LYS A 492 14.81 14.92 10.21
C LYS A 492 14.55 15.83 9.00
N GLU A 493 14.91 17.11 9.09
CA GLU A 493 14.75 18.08 8.00
C GLU A 493 15.86 17.95 6.93
N GLU A 494 16.99 17.34 7.28
CA GLU A 494 18.16 17.15 6.41
C GLU A 494 18.19 15.80 5.69
N VAL A 495 17.46 14.79 6.20
CA VAL A 495 17.41 13.46 5.59
C VAL A 495 16.55 13.50 4.33
N THR A 496 17.17 13.19 3.19
CA THR A 496 16.46 13.05 1.92
C THR A 496 15.53 11.84 1.94
N ARG A 497 14.47 11.88 1.13
CA ARG A 497 13.55 10.73 0.95
C ARG A 497 14.30 9.44 0.54
N ASN A 498 15.37 9.58 -0.25
CA ASN A 498 16.19 8.46 -0.69
C ASN A 498 17.02 7.87 0.44
N GLU A 499 17.67 8.70 1.27
CA GLU A 499 18.42 8.21 2.44
C GLU A 499 17.52 7.45 3.42
N TYR A 500 16.31 7.99 3.68
CA TYR A 500 15.32 7.30 4.49
C TYR A 500 14.92 5.94 3.89
N ALA A 501 14.66 5.89 2.58
CA ALA A 501 14.28 4.66 1.89
C ALA A 501 15.40 3.60 1.97
N VAL A 502 16.65 4.00 1.73
CA VAL A 502 17.81 3.11 1.80
C VAL A 502 17.98 2.52 3.20
N GLN A 503 17.92 3.35 4.25
CA GLN A 503 18.00 2.87 5.63
C GLN A 503 16.84 1.92 5.98
N SER A 504 15.63 2.25 5.53
CA SER A 504 14.45 1.40 5.70
C SER A 504 14.63 0.04 5.02
N HIS A 505 15.15 0.00 3.78
CA HIS A 505 15.43 -1.24 3.07
C HIS A 505 16.50 -2.08 3.77
N GLY A 506 17.53 -1.46 4.35
CA GLY A 506 18.56 -2.16 5.11
C GLY A 506 18.03 -2.77 6.41
N ALA A 507 17.22 -2.02 7.16
CA ALA A 507 16.54 -2.51 8.35
C ALA A 507 15.54 -3.64 8.03
N ALA A 508 14.82 -3.54 6.92
CA ALA A 508 13.92 -4.58 6.44
C ALA A 508 14.69 -5.87 6.06
N LEU A 509 15.83 -5.75 5.37
CA LEU A 509 16.71 -6.89 5.07
C LEU A 509 17.18 -7.57 6.36
N LEU A 510 17.68 -6.82 7.34
CA LEU A 510 18.12 -7.38 8.62
C LEU A 510 16.97 -8.05 9.39
N THR A 511 15.78 -7.44 9.38
CA THR A 511 14.57 -8.03 9.97
C THR A 511 14.20 -9.35 9.31
N THR A 512 14.24 -9.43 7.98
CA THR A 512 14.07 -10.68 7.23
C THR A 512 15.10 -11.73 7.62
N LEU A 513 16.37 -11.36 7.78
CA LEU A 513 17.44 -12.30 8.13
C LEU A 513 17.26 -12.91 9.54
N LEU A 514 16.61 -12.20 10.47
CA LEU A 514 16.26 -12.73 11.79
C LEU A 514 15.28 -13.91 11.72
N SER A 515 14.41 -13.93 10.70
CA SER A 515 13.47 -15.04 10.47
C SER A 515 14.08 -16.25 9.74
N ILE A 516 15.35 -16.18 9.34
CA ILE A 516 16.00 -17.22 8.53
C ILE A 516 17.05 -17.98 9.35
N PRO A 517 16.87 -19.31 9.56
CA PRO A 517 17.87 -20.16 10.19
C PRO A 517 19.24 -20.05 9.49
N GLY A 518 20.29 -19.82 10.28
CA GLY A 518 21.65 -19.61 9.78
C GLY A 518 22.05 -18.14 9.59
N SER A 519 21.12 -17.26 9.21
CA SER A 519 21.38 -15.82 9.09
C SER A 519 21.12 -15.07 10.40
N LEU A 520 20.14 -15.49 11.20
CA LEU A 520 19.77 -14.82 12.46
C LEU A 520 20.96 -14.60 13.41
N LYS A 521 21.87 -15.59 13.49
CA LYS A 521 23.06 -15.53 14.37
C LYS A 521 23.95 -14.35 14.00
N ALA A 522 24.12 -14.09 12.70
CA ALA A 522 24.90 -12.96 12.20
C ALA A 522 24.32 -11.62 12.67
N VAL A 523 23.00 -11.48 12.62
CA VAL A 523 22.31 -10.25 13.02
C VAL A 523 22.41 -10.04 14.53
N HIS A 524 22.16 -11.07 15.33
CA HIS A 524 22.30 -11.00 16.79
C HIS A 524 23.74 -10.65 17.22
N GLU A 525 24.74 -11.29 16.63
CA GLU A 525 26.16 -10.98 16.88
C GLU A 525 26.49 -9.53 16.52
N SER A 526 25.96 -9.05 15.39
CA SER A 526 26.20 -7.68 14.93
C SER A 526 25.56 -6.64 15.85
N ILE A 527 24.31 -6.84 16.28
CA ILE A 527 23.61 -5.95 17.23
C ILE A 527 24.36 -5.86 18.55
N LEU A 528 24.85 -6.98 19.10
CA LEU A 528 25.60 -6.98 20.36
C LEU A 528 26.97 -6.32 20.24
N ALA A 529 27.56 -6.30 19.04
CA ALA A 529 28.84 -5.66 18.78
C ALA A 529 28.73 -4.14 18.56
N LEU A 530 27.52 -3.58 18.49
CA LEU A 530 27.32 -2.15 18.29
C LEU A 530 27.75 -1.34 19.53
N PRO A 531 28.43 -0.20 19.34
CA PRO A 531 28.57 0.80 20.39
C PRO A 531 27.21 1.33 20.84
N THR A 532 27.06 1.66 22.12
CA THR A 532 25.81 2.21 22.70
C THR A 532 25.21 3.35 21.87
N PRO A 533 25.97 4.36 21.39
CA PRO A 533 25.39 5.43 20.57
C PRO A 533 24.72 4.95 19.28
N HIS A 534 25.29 3.94 18.61
CA HIS A 534 24.70 3.37 17.38
C HIS A 534 23.43 2.57 17.68
N LEU A 535 23.40 1.86 18.81
CA LEU A 535 22.23 1.13 19.27
C LEU A 535 21.07 2.08 19.61
N LEU A 536 21.35 3.18 20.31
CA LEU A 536 20.34 4.22 20.59
C LEU A 536 19.85 4.89 19.32
N ARG A 537 20.75 5.14 18.35
CA ARG A 537 20.36 5.66 17.03
C ARG A 537 19.40 4.72 16.31
N LEU A 538 19.66 3.41 16.29
CA LEU A 538 18.71 2.44 15.71
C LEU A 538 17.33 2.51 16.38
N ALA A 539 17.29 2.63 17.70
CA ALA A 539 16.04 2.70 18.47
C ALA A 539 15.23 3.98 18.19
N THR A 540 15.88 5.07 17.75
CA THR A 540 15.26 6.40 17.70
C THR A 540 15.15 7.02 16.31
N THR A 541 15.78 6.44 15.28
CA THR A 541 15.82 7.06 13.94
C THR A 541 14.49 6.93 13.19
N SER A 542 13.92 5.71 13.13
CA SER A 542 12.74 5.43 12.31
C SER A 542 12.00 4.19 12.79
N MET A 543 10.74 4.01 12.35
CA MET A 543 9.98 2.79 12.63
C MET A 543 10.69 1.51 12.13
N PRO A 544 11.19 1.42 10.88
CA PRO A 544 11.93 0.24 10.42
C PRO A 544 13.15 -0.14 11.28
N THR A 545 13.93 0.85 11.72
CA THR A 545 15.15 0.59 12.51
C THR A 545 14.85 0.15 13.93
N VAL A 546 13.78 0.66 14.56
CA VAL A 546 13.35 0.15 15.87
C VAL A 546 12.66 -1.21 15.74
N THR A 547 11.93 -1.46 14.64
CA THR A 547 11.34 -2.78 14.34
C THR A 547 12.42 -3.85 14.23
N LEU A 548 13.60 -3.53 13.69
CA LEU A 548 14.74 -4.45 13.72
C LEU A 548 15.11 -4.85 15.16
N LEU A 549 15.21 -3.88 16.08
CA LEU A 549 15.56 -4.15 17.48
C LEU A 549 14.46 -4.91 18.22
N THR A 550 13.19 -4.55 18.03
CA THR A 550 12.07 -5.25 18.66
C THR A 550 11.95 -6.67 18.13
N THR A 551 12.11 -6.88 16.82
CA THR A 551 12.10 -8.21 16.22
C THR A 551 13.27 -9.05 16.72
N ALA A 552 14.48 -8.50 16.79
CA ALA A 552 15.65 -9.20 17.34
C ALA A 552 15.42 -9.59 18.79
N LEU A 553 14.90 -8.68 19.61
CA LEU A 553 14.59 -8.92 21.01
C LEU A 553 13.58 -10.06 21.18
N SER A 554 12.52 -10.07 20.37
CA SER A 554 11.45 -11.09 20.36
C SER A 554 11.84 -12.41 19.70
N THR A 555 13.01 -12.49 19.06
CA THR A 555 13.47 -13.71 18.37
C THR A 555 14.34 -14.55 19.32
N PRO A 556 14.04 -15.85 19.51
CA PRO A 556 14.91 -16.75 20.26
C PRO A 556 16.33 -16.80 19.68
N SER A 557 17.33 -16.73 20.55
CA SER A 557 18.73 -16.61 20.16
C SER A 557 19.51 -17.85 20.56
N GLN A 558 20.39 -18.32 19.67
CA GLN A 558 21.38 -19.36 20.02
C GLN A 558 22.36 -18.89 21.11
N ASN A 559 22.54 -17.57 21.24
CA ASN A 559 23.22 -16.97 22.38
C ASN A 559 22.17 -16.61 23.45
N SER A 560 22.09 -17.43 24.50
CA SER A 560 21.19 -17.27 25.65
C SER A 560 21.39 -15.97 26.45
N LEU A 561 22.47 -15.24 26.19
CA LEU A 561 22.76 -13.93 26.79
C LEU A 561 22.32 -12.76 25.91
N PHE A 562 21.80 -13.00 24.70
CA PHE A 562 21.49 -11.94 23.74
C PHE A 562 20.52 -10.90 24.30
N GLN A 563 19.31 -11.31 24.69
CA GLN A 563 18.29 -10.39 25.20
C GLN A 563 18.78 -9.70 26.47
N LYS A 564 19.49 -10.42 27.34
CA LYS A 564 20.07 -9.89 28.58
C LYS A 564 21.08 -8.77 28.30
N SER A 565 21.98 -8.99 27.35
CA SER A 565 23.05 -8.05 27.00
C SER A 565 22.51 -6.81 26.27
N LEU A 566 21.56 -7.02 25.36
CA LEU A 566 20.84 -5.95 24.68
C LEU A 566 20.10 -5.06 25.69
N VAL A 567 19.31 -5.66 26.59
CA VAL A 567 18.56 -4.90 27.61
C VAL A 567 19.49 -4.25 28.62
N ALA A 568 20.59 -4.89 29.02
CA ALA A 568 21.57 -4.27 29.90
C ALA A 568 22.18 -2.98 29.31
N THR A 569 22.39 -2.96 27.99
CA THR A 569 22.88 -1.77 27.26
C THR A 569 21.81 -0.67 27.17
N VAL A 570 20.54 -1.06 27.02
CA VAL A 570 19.40 -0.13 26.90
C VAL A 570 18.95 0.43 28.26
N SER A 571 19.08 -0.33 29.35
CA SER A 571 18.53 0.01 30.66
C SER A 571 18.97 1.36 31.25
N PRO A 572 20.21 1.86 31.02
CA PRO A 572 20.59 3.21 31.43
C PRO A 572 19.80 4.32 30.73
N HIS A 573 19.31 4.06 29.52
CA HIS A 573 18.64 5.01 28.62
C HIS A 573 17.11 4.84 28.59
N THR A 574 16.53 4.04 29.50
CA THR A 574 15.09 3.77 29.56
C THR A 574 14.25 5.05 29.57
N ALA A 575 14.70 6.05 30.33
CA ALA A 575 14.11 7.38 30.43
C ALA A 575 13.88 8.05 29.07
N GLU A 576 14.99 8.30 28.38
CA GLU A 576 15.10 8.98 27.09
C GLU A 576 14.32 8.23 26.00
N LEU A 577 14.46 6.91 25.98
CA LEU A 577 13.80 6.09 24.96
C LEU A 577 12.28 6.06 25.14
N SER A 578 11.79 6.13 26.38
CA SER A 578 10.35 6.04 26.67
C SER A 578 9.54 7.25 26.18
N THR A 579 10.18 8.41 26.04
CA THR A 579 9.56 9.64 25.50
C THR A 579 9.91 9.87 24.02
N SER A 580 10.77 9.05 23.43
CA SER A 580 11.13 9.11 22.01
C SER A 580 10.01 8.61 21.09
N GLN A 581 9.81 9.28 19.94
CA GLN A 581 8.79 8.89 18.94
C GLN A 581 8.90 7.42 18.52
N PHE A 582 10.10 6.87 18.39
CA PHE A 582 10.27 5.46 18.01
C PHE A 582 10.81 4.60 19.16
N GLY A 583 11.66 5.16 20.02
CA GLY A 583 12.33 4.40 21.10
C GLY A 583 11.37 3.76 22.10
N HIS A 584 10.19 4.35 22.30
CA HIS A 584 9.20 3.84 23.24
C HIS A 584 8.68 2.44 22.85
N ASN A 585 8.70 2.11 21.55
CA ASN A 585 8.35 0.77 21.06
C ASN A 585 9.33 -0.29 21.56
N LEU A 586 10.63 0.02 21.61
CA LEU A 586 11.63 -0.90 22.16
C LEU A 586 11.42 -1.13 23.65
N ILE A 587 11.13 -0.07 24.41
CA ILE A 587 10.86 -0.19 25.85
C ILE A 587 9.58 -0.99 26.10
N ASN A 588 8.53 -0.79 25.30
CA ASN A 588 7.31 -1.59 25.35
C ASN A 588 7.62 -3.08 25.10
N SER A 589 8.35 -3.42 24.04
CA SER A 589 8.66 -4.82 23.72
C SER A 589 9.46 -5.54 24.81
N ILE A 590 10.28 -4.84 25.60
CA ILE A 590 11.00 -5.45 26.74
C ILE A 590 10.04 -5.95 27.82
N ALA A 591 8.88 -5.31 28.00
CA ALA A 591 7.87 -5.76 28.95
C ALA A 591 7.37 -7.17 28.60
N ASP A 592 7.22 -7.48 27.31
CA ASP A 592 6.63 -8.72 26.80
C ASP A 592 7.60 -9.92 26.82
N VAL A 593 8.91 -9.70 26.93
CA VAL A 593 9.91 -10.79 26.94
C VAL A 593 9.84 -11.57 28.26
N PRO A 594 9.67 -12.90 28.32
CA PRO A 594 9.55 -13.61 29.59
C PRO A 594 10.79 -13.46 30.48
N SER A 595 10.58 -13.54 31.79
CA SER A 595 11.63 -13.44 32.81
C SER A 595 12.45 -14.72 32.95
N LYS A 596 11.88 -15.85 32.49
CA LYS A 596 12.48 -17.18 32.50
C LYS A 596 12.46 -17.77 31.10
N GLY A 597 13.56 -18.42 30.72
CA GLY A 597 13.71 -19.02 29.41
C GLY A 597 15.18 -19.21 29.07
N LYS A 598 15.51 -20.27 28.33
CA LYS A 598 16.89 -20.59 27.97
C LYS A 598 17.42 -19.65 26.89
N ASP A 599 16.70 -19.55 25.77
CA ASP A 599 17.15 -18.87 24.55
C ASP A 599 16.41 -17.55 24.28
N PHE A 600 15.44 -17.23 25.14
CA PHE A 600 14.60 -16.04 25.08
C PHE A 600 14.16 -15.66 26.51
N SER A 601 14.89 -14.74 27.14
CA SER A 601 14.49 -14.20 28.45
C SER A 601 15.21 -12.90 28.84
N VAL A 602 14.53 -12.07 29.64
CA VAL A 602 15.11 -10.89 30.32
C VAL A 602 14.91 -11.05 31.83
N PRO A 603 15.98 -11.18 32.64
CA PRO A 603 15.85 -11.47 34.05
C PRO A 603 14.90 -10.53 34.80
N PHE A 604 14.09 -11.11 35.68
CA PHE A 604 13.09 -10.37 36.46
C PHE A 604 13.65 -9.13 37.16
N HIS A 605 14.83 -9.24 37.79
CA HIS A 605 15.47 -8.11 38.49
C HIS A 605 15.87 -6.96 37.57
N VAL A 606 16.21 -7.25 36.30
CA VAL A 606 16.50 -6.21 35.30
C VAL A 606 15.21 -5.47 34.95
N LYS A 607 14.12 -6.18 34.73
CA LYS A 607 12.80 -5.57 34.51
C LYS A 607 12.33 -4.76 35.71
N GLU A 608 12.52 -5.26 36.92
CA GLU A 608 12.20 -4.54 38.17
C GLU A 608 13.00 -3.24 38.27
N SER A 609 14.30 -3.26 37.93
CA SER A 609 15.15 -2.07 37.87
C SER A 609 14.69 -1.06 36.81
N MET A 610 14.32 -1.52 35.62
CA MET A 610 13.78 -0.66 34.56
C MET A 610 12.45 -0.02 34.98
N MET A 611 11.53 -0.79 35.56
CA MET A 611 10.26 -0.26 36.07
C MET A 611 10.48 0.77 37.18
N GLN A 612 11.45 0.54 38.08
CA GLN A 612 11.81 1.52 39.09
C GLN A 612 12.34 2.83 38.47
N ARG A 613 13.14 2.77 37.40
CA ARG A 613 13.57 3.97 36.65
C ARG A 613 12.39 4.70 36.02
N LEU A 614 11.48 3.99 35.37
CA LEU A 614 10.24 4.56 34.81
C LEU A 614 9.41 5.25 35.89
N ALA A 615 9.25 4.61 37.06
CA ALA A 615 8.50 5.17 38.19
C ALA A 615 9.11 6.47 38.72
N ASN A 616 10.44 6.59 38.72
CA ASN A 616 11.12 7.81 39.14
C ASN A 616 10.87 9.00 38.17
N GLN A 617 10.41 8.74 36.95
CA GLN A 617 10.12 9.74 35.92
C GLN A 617 8.64 9.74 35.48
N GLU A 618 7.74 9.26 36.33
CA GLU A 618 6.31 9.16 36.01
C GLU A 618 5.73 10.48 35.47
N ALA A 619 6.07 11.61 36.09
CA ALA A 619 5.57 12.93 35.68
C ALA A 619 5.92 13.24 34.22
N GLU A 620 7.19 13.07 33.84
CA GLU A 620 7.69 13.30 32.48
C GLU A 620 7.06 12.34 31.45
N LEU A 621 6.90 11.06 31.82
CA LEU A 621 6.25 10.08 30.96
C LEU A 621 4.79 10.43 30.67
N ARG A 622 4.05 10.98 31.66
CA ARG A 622 2.63 11.31 31.50
C ARG A 622 2.39 12.50 30.55
N GLU A 623 3.38 13.37 30.34
CA GLU A 623 3.25 14.54 29.45
C GLU A 623 3.12 14.13 27.96
N SER A 624 3.78 13.05 27.55
CA SER A 624 3.80 12.61 26.14
C SER A 624 2.90 11.39 25.88
N TRP A 625 2.40 11.25 24.64
CA TRP A 625 1.65 10.04 24.26
C TRP A 625 2.54 8.78 24.34
N MET A 626 3.80 8.89 23.92
CA MET A 626 4.79 7.81 23.97
C MET A 626 5.05 7.34 25.40
N GLY A 627 5.28 8.28 26.33
CA GLY A 627 5.50 7.94 27.73
C GLY A 627 4.25 7.35 28.40
N ARG A 628 3.05 7.83 28.07
CA ARG A 628 1.78 7.20 28.51
C ARG A 628 1.61 5.79 27.96
N SER A 629 2.06 5.53 26.73
CA SER A 629 2.10 4.18 26.14
C SER A 629 2.98 3.26 26.98
N VAL A 630 4.22 3.66 27.28
CA VAL A 630 5.15 2.90 28.13
C VAL A 630 4.60 2.66 29.53
N TRP A 631 4.06 3.71 30.17
CA TRP A 631 3.49 3.60 31.51
C TRP A 631 2.36 2.56 31.56
N ARG A 632 1.50 2.53 30.54
CA ARG A 632 0.40 1.57 30.42
C ARG A 632 0.92 0.15 30.20
N THR A 633 1.83 -0.05 29.24
CA THR A 633 2.39 -1.37 28.89
C THR A 633 3.09 -2.01 30.08
N TRP A 634 3.86 -1.23 30.83
CA TRP A 634 4.58 -1.69 32.01
C TRP A 634 3.71 -1.77 33.28
N LYS A 635 2.39 -1.53 33.17
CA LYS A 635 1.44 -1.49 34.30
C LYS A 635 1.92 -0.58 35.44
N GLY A 636 2.36 0.63 35.13
CA GLY A 636 2.95 1.56 36.09
C GLY A 636 2.03 1.95 37.26
N ASP A 637 0.72 2.09 37.02
CA ASP A 637 -0.26 2.36 38.09
C ASP A 637 -0.36 1.18 39.07
N THR A 638 -0.31 -0.07 38.56
CA THR A 638 -0.26 -1.28 39.38
C THR A 638 1.05 -1.35 40.15
N TRP A 639 2.19 -1.04 39.53
CA TRP A 639 3.48 -0.97 40.23
C TRP A 639 3.46 0.02 41.40
N LYS A 640 2.82 1.17 41.25
CA LYS A 640 2.74 2.21 42.29
C LYS A 640 1.82 1.83 43.45
N THR A 641 0.65 1.29 43.14
CA THR A 641 -0.41 1.04 44.13
C THR A 641 -0.39 -0.37 44.71
N ARG A 642 0.00 -1.36 43.91
CA ARG A 642 -0.11 -2.80 44.19
C ARG A 642 1.10 -3.55 43.62
N ARG A 643 2.27 -3.35 44.22
CA ARG A 643 3.53 -4.01 43.79
C ARG A 643 3.40 -5.53 43.71
N GLY A 644 2.66 -6.16 44.62
CA GLY A 644 2.39 -7.61 44.60
C GLY A 644 1.74 -8.06 43.29
N ASP A 645 0.66 -7.40 42.88
CA ASP A 645 -0.08 -7.68 41.64
C ASP A 645 0.80 -7.51 40.40
N TRP A 646 1.70 -6.51 40.40
CA TRP A 646 2.66 -6.33 39.32
C TRP A 646 3.65 -7.51 39.21
N LYS A 647 4.14 -8.02 40.36
CA LYS A 647 5.01 -9.21 40.39
C LYS A 647 4.27 -10.45 39.90
N THR A 648 2.98 -10.59 40.24
CA THR A 648 2.12 -11.67 39.74
C THR A 648 1.96 -11.59 38.22
N TRP A 649 1.66 -10.41 37.68
CA TRP A 649 1.56 -10.21 36.24
C TRP A 649 2.86 -10.57 35.48
N MET A 650 4.02 -10.18 36.01
CA MET A 650 5.30 -10.58 35.39
C MET A 650 5.50 -12.11 35.38
N ARG A 651 4.96 -12.84 36.36
CA ARG A 651 4.95 -14.31 36.36
C ARG A 651 3.90 -14.90 35.41
N GLU A 652 2.79 -14.21 35.17
CA GLU A 652 1.80 -14.60 34.16
C GLU A 652 2.39 -14.52 32.75
N ILE A 653 3.19 -13.49 32.46
CA ILE A 653 3.96 -13.41 31.20
C ILE A 653 4.88 -14.63 31.04
N ASP A 654 5.58 -15.02 32.11
CA ASP A 654 6.41 -16.24 32.10
C ASP A 654 5.58 -17.50 31.79
N ALA A 655 4.36 -17.59 32.34
CA ALA A 655 3.47 -18.74 32.15
C ALA A 655 2.88 -18.80 30.74
N GLN A 656 2.55 -17.65 30.13
CA GLN A 656 2.07 -17.56 28.75
C GLN A 656 3.16 -17.97 27.75
N ALA A 657 4.41 -17.59 28.00
CA ALA A 657 5.55 -17.98 27.16
C ALA A 657 5.94 -19.46 27.29
N ALA A 658 5.55 -20.14 28.38
CA ALA A 658 5.85 -21.55 28.63
C ALA A 658 4.84 -22.54 28.00
N GLN A 659 3.71 -22.04 27.47
CA GLN A 659 2.76 -22.91 26.76
C GLN A 659 3.28 -23.22 25.35
N PRO A 660 3.39 -24.51 24.95
CA PRO A 660 3.73 -24.85 23.59
C PRO A 660 2.60 -24.38 22.67
N VAL A 661 2.97 -23.70 21.58
CA VAL A 661 2.04 -23.33 20.50
C VAL A 661 1.55 -24.62 19.85
N THR A 662 0.43 -25.15 20.31
CA THR A 662 -0.32 -26.15 19.55
C THR A 662 -0.93 -25.42 18.36
N HIS A 663 -0.58 -25.87 17.15
CA HIS A 663 -1.27 -25.45 15.95
C HIS A 663 -2.78 -25.61 16.17
N ALA A 664 -3.51 -24.49 16.11
CA ALA A 664 -4.94 -24.50 15.95
C ALA A 664 -5.28 -25.20 14.63
N LYS A 665 -5.51 -26.52 14.70
CA LYS A 665 -6.39 -27.18 13.73
C LYS A 665 -7.77 -26.56 13.90
N GLY A 666 -8.39 -26.22 12.77
CA GLY A 666 -9.69 -25.56 12.70
C GLY A 666 -10.70 -26.22 13.63
N ARG A 667 -11.46 -25.37 14.32
CA ARG A 667 -12.75 -25.75 14.88
C ARG A 667 -13.63 -26.18 13.71
N ASP A 668 -13.80 -27.48 13.59
CA ASP A 668 -14.92 -28.08 12.87
C ASP A 668 -16.10 -28.03 13.85
N GLU A 669 -16.98 -27.07 13.68
CA GLU A 669 -18.30 -27.06 14.32
C GLU A 669 -19.32 -27.49 13.27
N GLY A 670 -19.95 -28.65 13.47
CA GLY A 670 -21.08 -29.01 12.63
C GLY A 670 -21.56 -30.45 12.67
N ASP A 671 -21.56 -31.15 13.81
CA ASP A 671 -22.34 -32.39 13.93
C ASP A 671 -23.51 -32.18 14.90
N LYS A 672 -24.69 -31.93 14.32
CA LYS A 672 -25.96 -31.82 15.03
C LYS A 672 -26.52 -33.22 15.26
N HIS A 673 -26.47 -33.66 16.50
CA HIS A 673 -27.22 -34.83 16.97
C HIS A 673 -28.71 -34.48 17.07
N ASN A 674 -29.55 -35.22 16.36
CA ASN A 674 -31.01 -35.20 16.48
C ASN A 674 -31.46 -36.47 17.21
N PRO A 675 -32.18 -36.40 18.35
CA PRO A 675 -32.59 -37.59 19.08
C PRO A 675 -34.07 -37.90 18.83
N ALA A 676 -34.36 -39.09 18.31
CA ALA A 676 -35.49 -39.96 18.69
C ALA A 676 -35.83 -40.94 17.55
N GLU A 677 -35.69 -42.24 17.79
CA GLU A 677 -36.84 -43.13 17.78
C GLU A 677 -36.49 -44.48 18.43
N LYS A 678 -37.42 -44.92 19.30
CA LYS A 678 -37.39 -46.14 20.10
C LYS A 678 -37.94 -47.31 19.29
N GLN A 679 -37.36 -48.50 19.54
CA GLN A 679 -38.01 -49.83 19.56
C GLN A 679 -38.58 -50.31 18.20
N ASP A 680 -38.49 -51.57 17.76
CA ASP A 680 -38.54 -52.83 18.49
C ASP A 680 -38.26 -54.00 17.50
N LYS A 681 -37.96 -55.19 18.06
CA LYS A 681 -38.16 -56.55 17.50
C LYS A 681 -37.16 -57.17 16.49
N LYS A 682 -36.37 -58.11 17.07
CA LYS A 682 -36.29 -59.55 16.74
C LYS A 682 -36.36 -59.97 15.26
N HIS A 683 -35.28 -60.56 14.75
CA HIS A 683 -35.26 -61.98 14.39
C HIS A 683 -33.85 -62.55 14.21
N MET A 684 -33.69 -63.79 14.67
CA MET A 684 -32.57 -64.71 14.49
C MET A 684 -32.13 -64.82 13.02
N ASN A 685 -30.82 -64.91 12.76
CA ASN A 685 -30.30 -66.17 12.23
C ASN A 685 -28.80 -66.37 12.53
N THR A 686 -28.52 -67.59 12.94
CA THR A 686 -27.24 -68.20 13.30
C THR A 686 -26.42 -68.66 12.09
N ARG A 687 -25.15 -69.00 12.37
CA ARG A 687 -24.22 -69.95 11.69
C ARG A 687 -23.17 -69.28 10.78
N LYS A 688 -21.89 -69.35 11.18
CA LYS A 688 -20.85 -70.39 10.87
C LYS A 688 -20.25 -70.12 9.49
N ASP A 689 -18.97 -70.25 9.18
CA ASP A 689 -17.76 -70.81 9.79
C ASP A 689 -16.58 -70.21 8.96
N GLU A 690 -15.36 -70.26 9.53
CA GLU A 690 -14.04 -70.45 8.86
C GLU A 690 -13.58 -69.38 7.81
N GLU A 691 -12.37 -68.85 7.82
CA GLU A 691 -11.04 -69.31 8.23
C GLU A 691 -10.12 -68.11 8.54
#